data_AF-A0A4V6MUU8-F1
#
_entry.id   AF-A0A4V6MUU8-F1
#
_cell.length_a   1.000
_cell.length_b   1.000
_cell.length_c   1.000
_cell.angle_alpha   90.00
_cell.angle_beta   90.00
_cell.angle_gamma   90.00
#
_symmetry.space_group_name_H-M   'P 1'
#
loop_
_entity.id
_entity.type
_entity.pdbx_description
1 polymer ?
#
loop_
_entity_poly.entity_id
_entity_poly.type
_entity_poly.pdbx_seq_one_letter_code
_entity_poly.pdbx_strand_id
1 'polypeptide(L)'
;MNYIPKVSIIVPSLNSIAYIKECIDSILNQTLKDIEILCIDANSTDGTLELLKDYEKQDKRLKVIISDKKSYGYQMNLGIKEAKGEYLGIVESDDYIKENMYERLYEVAKAQDLEVVKSDYYVVKDGEKIYTRLTHLYYLYNKFLCSDNKLIFHSQSINQIGIYSLDFIKKYQIKLNESLGASYQDNGLWFQIYTQVNKMYFLNEAFYMLRRDNPNSSIYSKEKVYAICEEYDYIRNFLNEKPELNSFLPYATFFRYRNYIFTLDRIDDKYKLDFIKRFAKDFKEILEKNELDFTLFEESDIQKIKFIIKDPQAYYLNLNNVFAENTIYFGAAQRIKSQLSYRIGSFLLSKSLTKIVKIPYEVVKYKFEKKVYDTLVKFYPHLKLPRLEEYLDYNEALKTKEHLSYRLGNALIKNPFTFIFKIKKIYRQYKNRFNFLNIRLEDNEFLLQRHRDIFGYTPDFKNPKTFNEKLIYRILYDRSPIYSFLADKLKMRIYVNEILNREKSNYSILDKDSILFKKIDELQEELFKTNSCKYLPKLYAIYKDLYEIDFSKLPNSFVLKTNHDCGGYVIVENKQKFLRDTKVFSEAMEKLKKHLNWNYYDVFREWHYKNIEPRIFAEELLLAENKKPADTYKFHIFDKRNMLNNYIQVTTDRFDDYQRVIYDYNWKLAPFNFMYELENVNEIAKPELFDLMMDISLKLSYPFDYVRVDLYQPNKQIYIGELTFTHGAAGEKLVPNKWDKKLGDLWKLKRLSDATK
;
A
#
# COMPACT_ATOMS: atom_id res chain seq x y z
N MET A 1 -10.37 -4.54 57.22
CA MET A 1 -9.54 -4.54 55.99
C MET A 1 -9.87 -3.27 55.24
N ASN A 2 -8.87 -2.50 54.80
CA ASN A 2 -9.12 -1.37 53.92
C ASN A 2 -9.64 -1.93 52.59
N TYR A 3 -10.83 -1.48 52.17
CA TYR A 3 -11.42 -1.86 50.88
C TYR A 3 -10.50 -1.41 49.74
N ILE A 4 -10.15 -2.33 48.84
CA ILE A 4 -9.31 -2.10 47.66
C ILE A 4 -10.23 -2.21 46.44
N PRO A 5 -10.45 -1.12 45.69
CA PRO A 5 -11.18 -1.17 44.43
C PRO A 5 -10.51 -2.11 43.42
N LYS A 6 -11.27 -2.68 42.50
CA LYS A 6 -10.70 -3.44 41.39
C LYS A 6 -9.99 -2.53 40.40
N VAL A 7 -10.60 -1.37 40.11
CA VAL A 7 -10.07 -0.40 39.14
C VAL A 7 -10.16 1.02 39.67
N SER A 8 -9.04 1.75 39.59
CA SER A 8 -8.97 3.20 39.75
C SER A 8 -9.02 3.88 38.40
N ILE A 9 -10.08 4.64 38.12
CA ILE A 9 -10.27 5.32 36.85
C ILE A 9 -9.88 6.79 37.02
N ILE A 10 -8.82 7.22 36.35
CA ILE A 10 -8.40 8.63 36.35
C ILE A 10 -9.09 9.36 35.20
N VAL A 11 -9.69 10.51 35.52
CA VAL A 11 -10.29 11.43 34.57
C VAL A 11 -9.61 12.78 34.71
N PRO A 12 -8.58 13.10 33.89
CA PRO A 12 -8.00 14.44 33.88
C PRO A 12 -8.99 15.41 33.23
N SER A 13 -9.25 16.56 33.85
CA SER A 13 -10.16 17.57 33.29
C SER A 13 -9.56 18.98 33.31
N LEU A 14 -9.86 19.74 32.26
CA LEU A 14 -9.66 21.18 32.20
C LEU A 14 -10.62 21.77 31.17
N ASN A 15 -11.56 22.59 31.62
CA ASN A 15 -12.55 23.27 30.80
C ASN A 15 -13.22 22.35 29.75
N SER A 16 -13.87 21.29 30.24
CA SER A 16 -14.46 20.22 29.43
C SER A 16 -15.99 20.16 29.54
N ILE A 17 -16.66 21.27 29.87
CA ILE A 17 -18.09 21.28 30.22
C ILE A 17 -18.99 20.68 29.12
N ALA A 18 -18.58 20.83 27.86
CA ALA A 18 -19.32 20.32 26.71
C ALA A 18 -19.40 18.79 26.65
N TYR A 19 -18.50 18.07 27.32
CA TYR A 19 -18.34 16.62 27.16
C TYR A 19 -18.30 15.86 28.49
N ILE A 20 -17.83 16.50 29.56
CA ILE A 20 -17.54 15.83 30.85
C ILE A 20 -18.75 15.12 31.45
N LYS A 21 -19.97 15.62 31.22
CA LYS A 21 -21.19 14.97 31.71
C LYS A 21 -21.33 13.54 31.15
N GLU A 22 -21.17 13.38 29.84
CA GLU A 22 -21.30 12.08 29.18
C GLU A 22 -20.14 11.14 29.55
N CYS A 23 -18.93 11.70 29.68
CA CYS A 23 -17.76 10.98 30.19
C CYS A 23 -18.07 10.35 31.57
N ILE A 24 -18.48 11.17 32.54
CA ILE A 24 -18.76 10.72 33.91
C ILE A 24 -19.96 9.77 33.96
N ASP A 25 -21.06 10.07 33.26
CA ASP A 25 -22.23 9.18 33.19
C ASP A 25 -21.83 7.79 32.65
N SER A 26 -20.97 7.71 31.65
CA SER A 26 -20.50 6.44 31.08
C SER A 26 -19.64 5.60 32.05
N ILE A 27 -18.92 6.28 32.95
CA ILE A 27 -18.11 5.63 33.99
C ILE A 27 -19.01 5.18 35.17
N LEU A 28 -19.96 6.00 35.60
CA LEU A 28 -20.87 5.65 36.69
C LEU A 28 -21.76 4.46 36.34
N ASN A 29 -22.11 4.32 35.05
CA ASN A 29 -22.89 3.23 34.49
C ASN A 29 -22.10 1.95 34.22
N GLN A 30 -20.80 1.88 34.56
CA GLN A 30 -20.04 0.63 34.43
C GLN A 30 -20.71 -0.52 35.19
N THR A 31 -20.75 -1.69 34.56
CA THR A 31 -21.19 -2.98 35.11
C THR A 31 -20.34 -3.38 36.31
N LEU A 32 -19.02 -3.20 36.22
CA LEU A 32 -18.11 -3.35 37.34
C LEU A 32 -18.35 -2.26 38.40
N LYS A 33 -18.91 -2.65 39.56
CA LYS A 33 -19.25 -1.69 40.63
C LYS A 33 -18.08 -1.36 41.55
N ASP A 34 -17.12 -2.28 41.69
CA ASP A 34 -15.93 -2.13 42.55
C ASP A 34 -14.87 -1.20 41.94
N ILE A 35 -15.26 0.03 41.61
CA ILE A 35 -14.39 1.05 40.99
C ILE A 35 -14.26 2.27 41.90
N GLU A 36 -13.14 2.98 41.77
CA GLU A 36 -13.00 4.36 42.22
C GLU A 36 -12.76 5.27 41.02
N ILE A 37 -13.29 6.49 41.07
CA ILE A 37 -13.23 7.46 39.98
C ILE A 37 -12.54 8.72 40.52
N LEU A 38 -11.36 9.03 39.98
CA LEU A 38 -10.53 10.14 40.40
C LEU A 38 -10.55 11.22 39.32
N CYS A 39 -11.42 12.21 39.51
CA CYS A 39 -11.49 13.36 38.62
C CYS A 39 -10.44 14.39 39.04
N ILE A 40 -9.38 14.54 38.24
CA ILE A 40 -8.25 15.43 38.54
C ILE A 40 -8.43 16.72 37.73
N ASP A 41 -9.06 17.72 38.33
CA ASP A 41 -9.42 18.96 37.65
C ASP A 41 -8.35 20.04 37.81
N ALA A 42 -7.88 20.62 36.70
CA ALA A 42 -6.87 21.69 36.72
C ALA A 42 -7.45 23.10 36.89
N ASN A 43 -8.34 23.24 37.87
CA ASN A 43 -9.01 24.48 38.23
C ASN A 43 -9.78 25.09 37.04
N SER A 44 -10.73 24.31 36.53
CA SER A 44 -11.63 24.69 35.44
C SER A 44 -12.50 25.89 35.82
N THR A 45 -12.86 26.70 34.83
CA THR A 45 -13.62 27.95 35.01
C THR A 45 -14.86 28.05 34.13
N ASP A 46 -15.25 26.95 33.48
CA ASP A 46 -16.35 26.86 32.52
C ASP A 46 -17.59 26.13 33.05
N GLY A 47 -17.62 25.82 34.35
CA GLY A 47 -18.67 24.99 34.97
C GLY A 47 -18.27 23.52 35.16
N THR A 48 -17.13 23.06 34.61
CA THR A 48 -16.68 21.66 34.73
C THR A 48 -16.47 21.25 36.19
N LEU A 49 -15.80 22.10 36.98
CA LEU A 49 -15.46 21.78 38.37
C LEU A 49 -16.72 21.69 39.24
N GLU A 50 -17.65 22.62 39.05
CA GLU A 50 -18.93 22.67 39.75
C GLU A 50 -19.73 21.39 39.47
N LEU A 51 -19.84 21.00 38.19
CA LEU A 51 -20.52 19.78 37.79
C LEU A 51 -19.89 18.53 38.41
N LEU A 52 -18.56 18.42 38.37
CA LEU A 52 -17.84 17.29 38.99
C LEU A 52 -18.06 17.24 40.51
N LYS A 53 -18.09 18.39 41.19
CA LYS A 53 -18.40 18.48 42.62
C LYS A 53 -19.83 18.07 42.94
N ASP A 54 -20.78 18.29 42.04
CA ASP A 54 -22.14 17.80 42.20
C ASP A 54 -22.24 16.28 42.02
N TYR A 55 -21.47 15.68 41.10
CA TYR A 55 -21.35 14.23 41.01
C TYR A 55 -20.68 13.60 42.25
N GLU A 56 -19.63 14.23 42.81
CA GLU A 56 -18.94 13.76 44.03
C GLU A 56 -19.90 13.68 45.24
N LYS A 57 -20.88 14.60 45.33
CA LYS A 57 -21.92 14.56 46.37
C LYS A 57 -22.91 13.40 46.17
N GLN A 58 -23.12 12.98 44.93
CA GLN A 58 -24.14 11.99 44.54
C GLN A 58 -23.61 10.55 44.54
N ASP A 59 -22.35 10.33 44.14
CA ASP A 59 -21.73 9.01 44.09
C ASP A 59 -20.40 8.97 44.86
N LYS A 60 -20.37 8.18 45.93
CA LYS A 60 -19.21 8.05 46.83
C LYS A 60 -17.97 7.42 46.17
N ARG A 61 -18.12 6.79 45.00
CA ARG A 61 -17.00 6.24 44.22
C ARG A 61 -16.21 7.34 43.53
N LEU A 62 -16.81 8.51 43.30
CA LEU A 62 -16.19 9.64 42.62
C LEU A 62 -15.56 10.59 43.64
N LYS A 63 -14.30 10.95 43.40
CA LYS A 63 -13.55 11.95 44.17
C LYS A 63 -12.98 12.99 43.22
N VAL A 64 -13.18 14.27 43.55
CA VAL A 64 -12.64 15.41 42.79
C VAL A 64 -11.41 15.95 43.51
N ILE A 65 -10.27 15.89 42.83
CA ILE A 65 -8.98 16.39 43.30
C ILE A 65 -8.62 17.60 42.43
N ILE A 66 -8.41 18.75 43.07
CA ILE A 66 -8.02 19.97 42.37
C ILE A 66 -6.51 19.96 42.19
N SER A 67 -6.07 19.97 40.93
CA SER A 67 -4.68 20.15 40.54
C SER A 67 -4.30 21.62 40.62
N ASP A 68 -3.17 21.91 41.28
CA ASP A 68 -2.55 23.22 41.35
C ASP A 68 -1.78 23.60 40.07
N LYS A 69 -1.62 22.66 39.13
CA LYS A 69 -0.96 22.90 37.84
C LYS A 69 -1.85 22.51 36.66
N LYS A 70 -1.84 23.36 35.63
CA LYS A 70 -2.47 23.09 34.33
C LYS A 70 -1.53 22.29 33.44
N SER A 71 -1.31 21.03 33.80
CA SER A 71 -0.48 20.07 33.07
C SER A 71 -1.16 18.71 33.09
N TYR A 72 -1.41 18.15 31.90
CA TYR A 72 -2.01 16.83 31.76
C TYR A 72 -1.16 15.77 32.47
N GLY A 73 0.16 15.79 32.28
CA GLY A 73 1.04 14.84 32.94
C GLY A 73 1.05 14.95 34.46
N TYR A 74 1.02 16.18 35.00
CA TYR A 74 0.91 16.38 36.45
C TYR A 74 -0.43 15.88 37.01
N GLN A 75 -1.54 16.16 36.32
CA GLN A 75 -2.87 15.65 36.69
C GLN A 75 -2.88 14.12 36.72
N MET A 76 -2.32 13.49 35.69
CA MET A 76 -2.20 12.03 35.63
C MET A 76 -1.30 11.47 36.74
N ASN A 77 -0.15 12.08 37.01
CA ASN A 77 0.74 11.66 38.10
C ASN A 77 0.08 11.80 39.48
N LEU A 78 -0.69 12.86 39.71
CA LEU A 78 -1.48 13.05 40.92
C LEU A 78 -2.56 11.97 41.04
N GLY A 79 -3.26 11.65 39.95
CA GLY A 79 -4.21 10.55 39.91
C GLY A 79 -3.57 9.19 40.21
N ILE A 80 -2.42 8.88 39.60
CA ILE A 80 -1.67 7.62 39.83
C ILE A 80 -1.24 7.51 41.30
N LYS A 81 -0.80 8.63 41.89
CA LYS A 81 -0.41 8.69 43.30
C LYS A 81 -1.58 8.41 44.24
N GLU A 82 -2.76 8.94 43.93
CA GLU A 82 -3.96 8.81 44.76
C GLU A 82 -4.71 7.48 44.52
N ALA A 83 -4.43 6.79 43.42
CA ALA A 83 -5.05 5.52 43.05
C ALA A 83 -4.77 4.39 44.06
N LYS A 84 -5.82 3.64 44.38
CA LYS A 84 -5.85 2.55 45.36
C LYS A 84 -6.30 1.21 44.79
N GLY A 85 -6.73 1.16 43.54
CA GLY A 85 -7.25 -0.04 42.91
C GLY A 85 -6.16 -1.05 42.57
N GLU A 86 -6.55 -2.30 42.33
CA GLU A 86 -5.62 -3.31 41.80
C GLU A 86 -5.06 -2.90 40.43
N TYR A 87 -5.92 -2.29 39.62
CA TYR A 87 -5.60 -1.79 38.29
C TYR A 87 -5.98 -0.31 38.14
N LEU A 88 -5.36 0.32 37.14
CA LEU A 88 -5.56 1.69 36.73
C LEU A 88 -6.23 1.73 35.35
N GLY A 89 -7.28 2.54 35.22
CA GLY A 89 -7.93 2.92 33.97
C GLY A 89 -7.80 4.42 33.72
N ILE A 90 -7.94 4.84 32.46
CA ILE A 90 -7.85 6.25 32.05
C ILE A 90 -9.02 6.54 31.12
N VAL A 91 -9.75 7.63 31.37
CA VAL A 91 -10.78 8.15 30.46
C VAL A 91 -10.57 9.64 30.31
N GLU A 92 -10.40 10.14 29.08
CA GLU A 92 -10.31 11.57 28.82
C GLU A 92 -11.66 12.26 29.07
N SER A 93 -11.62 13.50 29.54
CA SER A 93 -12.81 14.29 29.87
C SER A 93 -13.71 14.60 28.66
N ASP A 94 -13.21 14.43 27.44
CA ASP A 94 -13.96 14.58 26.19
C ASP A 94 -14.37 13.26 25.52
N ASP A 95 -14.04 12.12 26.12
CA ASP A 95 -14.38 10.79 25.61
C ASP A 95 -15.47 10.11 26.46
N TYR A 96 -15.90 8.91 26.05
CA TYR A 96 -16.81 8.07 26.82
C TYR A 96 -16.57 6.59 26.53
N ILE A 97 -17.15 5.70 27.35
CA ILE A 97 -16.87 4.26 27.28
C ILE A 97 -18.16 3.41 27.29
N LYS A 98 -18.09 2.18 26.74
CA LYS A 98 -19.17 1.20 26.89
C LYS A 98 -19.30 0.73 28.34
N GLU A 99 -20.53 0.45 28.78
CA GLU A 99 -20.89 0.03 30.16
C GLU A 99 -20.14 -1.22 30.66
N ASN A 100 -19.61 -2.06 29.78
CA ASN A 100 -18.90 -3.29 30.13
C ASN A 100 -17.38 -3.23 29.96
N MET A 101 -16.81 -2.04 29.69
CA MET A 101 -15.38 -1.90 29.42
C MET A 101 -14.51 -2.43 30.57
N TYR A 102 -14.65 -1.87 31.76
CA TYR A 102 -13.73 -2.20 32.85
C TYR A 102 -14.02 -3.56 33.48
N GLU A 103 -15.26 -4.05 33.44
CA GLU A 103 -15.58 -5.43 33.81
C GLU A 103 -14.79 -6.39 32.92
N ARG A 104 -14.93 -6.24 31.59
CA ARG A 104 -14.29 -7.14 30.63
C ARG A 104 -12.77 -7.07 30.67
N LEU A 105 -12.20 -5.86 30.76
CA LEU A 105 -10.75 -5.68 30.86
C LEU A 105 -10.19 -6.28 32.17
N TYR A 106 -10.87 -6.07 33.30
CA TYR A 106 -10.46 -6.62 34.59
C TYR A 106 -10.55 -8.15 34.60
N GLU A 107 -11.63 -8.74 34.09
CA GLU A 107 -11.78 -10.21 33.99
C GLU A 107 -10.63 -10.85 33.22
N VAL A 108 -10.30 -10.30 32.04
CA VAL A 108 -9.19 -10.81 31.22
C VAL A 108 -7.86 -10.63 31.95
N ALA A 109 -7.63 -9.47 32.56
CA ALA A 109 -6.40 -9.19 33.29
C ALA A 109 -6.20 -10.15 34.46
N LYS A 110 -7.25 -10.39 35.26
CA LYS A 110 -7.19 -11.29 36.43
C LYS A 110 -7.11 -12.75 36.04
N ALA A 111 -7.86 -13.20 35.03
CA ALA A 111 -7.88 -14.60 34.61
C ALA A 111 -6.51 -15.09 34.13
N GLN A 112 -5.66 -14.18 33.64
CA GLN A 112 -4.36 -14.49 33.06
C GLN A 112 -3.17 -13.84 33.77
N ASP A 113 -3.41 -13.20 34.92
CA ASP A 113 -2.38 -12.49 35.72
C ASP A 113 -1.57 -11.50 34.86
N LEU A 114 -2.27 -10.59 34.18
CA LEU A 114 -1.68 -9.63 33.24
C LEU A 114 -1.37 -8.30 33.90
N GLU A 115 -0.25 -7.69 33.49
CA GLU A 115 0.12 -6.33 33.88
C GLU A 115 -0.62 -5.29 33.01
N VAL A 116 -0.88 -5.61 31.74
CA VAL A 116 -1.55 -4.68 30.81
C VAL A 116 -2.52 -5.41 29.90
N VAL A 117 -3.73 -4.86 29.75
CA VAL A 117 -4.67 -5.27 28.70
C VAL A 117 -5.05 -4.04 27.90
N LYS A 118 -4.95 -4.11 26.57
CA LYS A 118 -5.47 -3.08 25.66
C LYS A 118 -6.50 -3.68 24.71
N SER A 119 -7.49 -2.88 24.34
CA SER A 119 -8.58 -3.28 23.47
C SER A 119 -8.55 -2.52 22.14
N ASP A 120 -9.39 -2.94 21.20
CA ASP A 120 -9.78 -2.08 20.09
C ASP A 120 -10.66 -0.92 20.59
N TYR A 121 -11.02 0.01 19.71
CA TYR A 121 -11.78 1.20 20.09
C TYR A 121 -12.60 1.74 18.92
N TYR A 122 -13.48 2.71 19.19
CA TYR A 122 -14.19 3.46 18.17
C TYR A 122 -13.63 4.87 18.07
N VAL A 123 -13.48 5.36 16.84
CA VAL A 123 -13.33 6.80 16.58
C VAL A 123 -14.72 7.37 16.36
N VAL A 124 -15.08 8.39 17.13
CA VAL A 124 -16.35 9.11 17.00
C VAL A 124 -16.09 10.42 16.28
N LYS A 125 -16.70 10.59 15.10
CA LYS A 125 -16.58 11.82 14.32
C LYS A 125 -17.90 12.09 13.60
N ASP A 126 -18.41 13.32 13.73
CA ASP A 126 -19.64 13.76 13.07
C ASP A 126 -20.85 12.83 13.36
N GLY A 127 -20.89 12.25 14.56
CA GLY A 127 -21.93 11.30 14.99
C GLY A 127 -21.71 9.84 14.54
N GLU A 128 -20.75 9.57 13.66
CA GLU A 128 -20.41 8.21 13.23
C GLU A 128 -19.40 7.54 14.18
N LYS A 129 -19.56 6.23 14.37
CA LYS A 129 -18.66 5.39 15.19
C LYS A 129 -17.87 4.45 14.27
N ILE A 130 -16.57 4.69 14.13
CA ILE A 130 -15.68 3.91 13.26
C ILE A 130 -14.88 2.93 14.12
N TYR A 131 -15.17 1.63 13.99
CA TYR A 131 -14.40 0.59 14.65
C TYR A 131 -12.95 0.63 14.16
N THR A 132 -12.01 0.75 15.10
CA THR A 132 -10.59 0.90 14.82
C THR A 132 -9.80 -0.12 15.63
N ARG A 133 -8.93 -0.85 14.91
CA ARG A 133 -8.06 -1.86 15.49
C ARG A 133 -6.85 -1.23 16.14
N LEU A 134 -6.45 -1.73 17.31
CA LEU A 134 -5.20 -1.38 17.98
C LEU A 134 -3.99 -1.72 17.12
N THR A 135 -4.02 -2.84 16.40
CA THR A 135 -2.98 -3.23 15.45
C THR A 135 -3.55 -3.96 14.24
N HIS A 136 -2.87 -3.81 13.09
CA HIS A 136 -3.14 -4.58 11.87
C HIS A 136 -2.54 -6.00 11.93
N LEU A 137 -1.67 -6.29 12.91
CA LEU A 137 -1.03 -7.58 13.09
C LEU A 137 -1.95 -8.52 13.88
N TYR A 138 -2.89 -9.17 13.19
CA TYR A 138 -3.92 -10.02 13.81
C TYR A 138 -3.38 -11.10 14.75
N TYR A 139 -2.17 -11.61 14.47
CA TYR A 139 -1.55 -12.66 15.27
C TYR A 139 -1.05 -12.19 16.64
N LEU A 140 -1.11 -10.88 16.96
CA LEU A 140 -0.80 -10.33 18.29
C LEU A 140 -2.00 -10.33 19.24
N TYR A 141 -3.23 -10.45 18.74
CA TYR A 141 -4.41 -10.50 19.60
C TYR A 141 -4.51 -11.82 20.35
N ASN A 142 -5.04 -11.74 21.58
CA ASN A 142 -5.31 -12.89 22.45
C ASN A 142 -4.07 -13.77 22.69
N LYS A 143 -2.90 -13.14 22.80
CA LYS A 143 -1.61 -13.79 23.12
C LYS A 143 -0.87 -13.01 24.20
N PHE A 144 -0.04 -13.73 24.94
CA PHE A 144 0.93 -13.13 25.86
C PHE A 144 1.97 -12.35 25.07
N LEU A 145 2.07 -11.07 25.37
CA LEU A 145 3.03 -10.12 24.81
C LEU A 145 3.91 -9.57 25.94
N CYS A 146 5.15 -9.25 25.61
CA CYS A 146 6.10 -8.63 26.52
C CYS A 146 7.00 -7.67 25.74
N SER A 147 7.83 -6.92 26.45
CA SER A 147 8.75 -5.92 25.90
C SER A 147 9.83 -6.54 24.98
N ASP A 148 10.11 -7.84 25.09
CA ASP A 148 10.99 -8.56 24.15
C ASP A 148 10.34 -8.74 22.78
N ASN A 149 9.00 -8.82 22.73
CA ASN A 149 8.26 -8.84 21.48
C ASN A 149 8.15 -7.42 20.91
N LYS A 150 9.17 -6.99 20.16
CA LYS A 150 9.22 -5.63 19.58
C LYS A 150 8.06 -5.33 18.62
N LEU A 151 7.28 -6.33 18.18
CA LEU A 151 6.11 -6.12 17.35
C LEU A 151 5.00 -5.33 18.07
N ILE A 152 5.02 -5.25 19.41
CA ILE A 152 4.08 -4.37 20.15
C ILE A 152 4.24 -2.89 19.75
N PHE A 153 5.44 -2.47 19.31
CA PHE A 153 5.68 -1.11 18.80
C PHE A 153 5.08 -0.87 17.40
N HIS A 154 4.46 -1.88 16.78
CA HIS A 154 3.64 -1.69 15.57
C HIS A 154 2.15 -1.54 15.89
N SER A 155 1.76 -1.53 17.17
CA SER A 155 0.42 -1.17 17.62
C SER A 155 0.24 0.34 17.76
N GLN A 156 -1.00 0.79 17.83
CA GLN A 156 -1.32 2.18 18.12
C GLN A 156 -1.00 2.55 19.58
N SER A 157 -0.46 3.75 19.76
CA SER A 157 0.07 4.24 21.02
C SER A 157 -0.98 4.91 21.92
N ILE A 158 -2.19 4.34 22.00
CA ILE A 158 -3.31 4.93 22.75
C ILE A 158 -3.34 4.35 24.17
N ASN A 159 -3.48 5.20 25.18
CA ASN A 159 -3.41 4.82 26.59
C ASN A 159 -4.77 4.53 27.22
N GLN A 160 -5.84 5.10 26.70
CA GLN A 160 -7.16 5.09 27.35
C GLN A 160 -7.96 3.82 27.03
N ILE A 161 -7.52 3.06 26.03
CA ILE A 161 -8.15 1.82 25.54
C ILE A 161 -7.78 0.57 26.38
N GLY A 162 -7.29 0.76 27.60
CA GLY A 162 -6.71 -0.34 28.36
C GLY A 162 -6.77 -0.19 29.86
N ILE A 163 -6.26 -1.21 30.54
CA ILE A 163 -6.13 -1.28 31.99
C ILE A 163 -4.71 -1.70 32.36
N TYR A 164 -4.16 -1.13 33.45
CA TYR A 164 -2.75 -1.24 33.82
C TYR A 164 -2.63 -1.65 35.29
N SER A 165 -1.89 -2.71 35.62
CA SER A 165 -1.66 -3.11 37.00
C SER A 165 -1.01 -1.96 37.77
N LEU A 166 -1.63 -1.55 38.88
CA LEU A 166 -1.12 -0.43 39.66
C LEU A 166 0.22 -0.77 40.33
N ASP A 167 0.40 -2.04 40.70
CA ASP A 167 1.67 -2.56 41.23
C ASP A 167 2.78 -2.50 40.16
N PHE A 168 2.47 -2.83 38.90
CA PHE A 168 3.40 -2.68 37.78
C PHE A 168 3.82 -1.21 37.60
N ILE A 169 2.84 -0.29 37.56
CA ILE A 169 3.09 1.16 37.44
C ILE A 169 3.99 1.66 38.59
N LYS A 170 3.70 1.27 39.83
CA LYS A 170 4.47 1.65 41.02
C LYS A 170 5.87 1.03 41.03
N LYS A 171 5.99 -0.26 40.72
CA LYS A 171 7.26 -1.00 40.68
C LYS A 171 8.26 -0.35 39.74
N TYR A 172 7.83 0.05 38.55
CA TYR A 172 8.70 0.65 37.54
C TYR A 172 8.74 2.19 37.58
N GLN A 173 8.04 2.80 38.53
CA GLN A 173 7.91 4.25 38.72
C GLN A 173 7.47 4.96 37.44
N ILE A 174 6.51 4.36 36.72
CA ILE A 174 6.00 4.90 35.47
C ILE A 174 5.23 6.19 35.75
N LYS A 175 5.65 7.28 35.12
CA LYS A 175 5.07 8.61 35.31
C LYS A 175 5.07 9.41 34.01
N LEU A 176 4.18 10.38 33.89
CA LEU A 176 4.12 11.27 32.75
C LEU A 176 5.06 12.47 32.93
N ASN A 177 5.50 13.03 31.82
CA ASN A 177 6.17 14.32 31.80
C ASN A 177 5.21 15.43 32.28
N GLU A 178 5.63 16.25 33.24
CA GLU A 178 4.79 17.29 33.86
C GLU A 178 4.86 18.64 33.12
N SER A 179 5.24 18.63 31.84
CA SER A 179 5.22 19.82 30.99
C SER A 179 3.83 20.47 30.97
N LEU A 180 3.80 21.80 30.84
CA LEU A 180 2.54 22.56 30.92
C LEU A 180 1.60 22.24 29.74
N GLY A 181 0.30 22.29 30.03
CA GLY A 181 -0.77 21.99 29.08
C GLY A 181 -0.96 20.50 28.81
N ALA A 182 -1.77 20.21 27.78
CA ALA A 182 -2.06 18.84 27.31
C ALA A 182 -1.55 18.69 25.86
N SER A 183 -0.39 18.08 25.69
CA SER A 183 0.22 17.78 24.38
C SER A 183 1.34 16.76 24.51
N TYR A 184 1.16 15.62 23.85
CA TYR A 184 2.17 14.57 23.67
C TYR A 184 2.67 13.84 24.92
N GLN A 185 2.33 14.24 26.15
CA GLN A 185 2.82 13.56 27.37
C GLN A 185 2.32 12.11 27.50
N ASP A 186 1.32 11.74 26.70
CA ASP A 186 0.89 10.37 26.48
C ASP A 186 1.98 9.49 25.86
N ASN A 187 2.95 10.09 25.16
CA ASN A 187 4.03 9.37 24.48
C ASN A 187 5.00 8.72 25.45
N GLY A 188 5.46 9.46 26.45
CA GLY A 188 6.32 8.92 27.50
C GLY A 188 5.63 7.85 28.33
N LEU A 189 4.31 7.94 28.53
CA LEU A 189 3.55 6.93 29.25
C LEU A 189 3.55 5.58 28.52
N TRP A 190 3.07 5.53 27.27
CA TRP A 190 2.99 4.26 26.55
C TRP A 190 4.39 3.68 26.32
N PHE A 191 5.40 4.52 26.09
CA PHE A 191 6.77 4.09 25.87
C PHE A 191 7.37 3.43 27.11
N GLN A 192 7.21 4.04 28.29
CA GLN A 192 7.64 3.44 29.56
C GLN A 192 6.93 2.12 29.86
N ILE A 193 5.64 2.01 29.52
CA ILE A 193 4.88 0.77 29.68
C ILE A 193 5.43 -0.32 28.74
N TYR A 194 5.54 -0.04 27.44
CA TYR A 194 5.92 -1.04 26.43
C TYR A 194 7.36 -1.53 26.60
N THR A 195 8.25 -0.69 27.11
CA THR A 195 9.66 -1.07 27.34
C THR A 195 9.85 -1.95 28.58
N GLN A 196 8.88 -1.98 29.51
CA GLN A 196 9.03 -2.66 30.81
C GLN A 196 7.99 -3.76 31.06
N VAL A 197 6.95 -3.89 30.23
CA VAL A 197 5.88 -4.87 30.41
C VAL A 197 6.35 -6.30 30.11
N ASN A 198 5.98 -7.24 30.98
CA ASN A 198 6.26 -8.67 30.87
C ASN A 198 5.01 -9.46 30.48
N LYS A 199 3.83 -9.02 30.90
CA LYS A 199 2.56 -9.71 30.65
C LYS A 199 1.50 -8.76 30.12
N MET A 200 1.41 -8.67 28.81
CA MET A 200 0.47 -7.82 28.09
C MET A 200 -0.47 -8.65 27.18
N TYR A 201 -1.72 -8.21 27.03
CA TYR A 201 -2.65 -8.72 26.02
C TYR A 201 -3.26 -7.61 25.17
N PHE A 202 -3.52 -7.94 23.90
CA PHE A 202 -4.43 -7.20 23.04
C PHE A 202 -5.75 -7.97 22.86
N LEU A 203 -6.87 -7.31 23.16
CA LEU A 203 -8.22 -7.81 22.93
C LEU A 203 -8.80 -7.24 21.65
N ASN A 204 -9.38 -8.10 20.81
CA ASN A 204 -10.04 -7.73 19.55
C ASN A 204 -11.50 -7.29 19.76
N GLU A 205 -11.77 -6.67 20.91
CA GLU A 205 -13.08 -6.14 21.30
C GLU A 205 -12.94 -4.62 21.47
N ALA A 206 -13.97 -3.83 21.12
CA ALA A 206 -13.91 -2.37 21.20
C ALA A 206 -14.89 -1.79 22.22
N PHE A 207 -14.35 -0.98 23.14
CA PHE A 207 -15.11 -0.41 24.26
C PHE A 207 -15.04 1.11 24.37
N TYR A 208 -13.88 1.68 24.05
CA TYR A 208 -13.61 3.11 24.22
C TYR A 208 -14.11 3.92 23.01
N MET A 209 -14.67 5.10 23.25
CA MET A 209 -15.22 5.99 22.22
C MET A 209 -14.36 7.26 22.15
N LEU A 210 -13.35 7.23 21.30
CA LEU A 210 -12.39 8.32 21.11
C LEU A 210 -12.99 9.40 20.21
N ARG A 211 -13.28 10.57 20.77
CA ARG A 211 -13.85 11.70 20.05
C ARG A 211 -12.83 12.41 19.15
N ARG A 212 -13.28 12.78 17.95
CA ARG A 212 -12.57 13.59 16.96
C ARG A 212 -13.39 14.79 16.49
N ASP A 213 -14.51 15.04 17.13
CA ASP A 213 -15.41 16.17 16.93
C ASP A 213 -15.17 17.31 17.93
N ASN A 214 -14.27 17.15 18.91
CA ASN A 214 -13.88 18.22 19.84
C ASN A 214 -12.96 19.27 19.16
N PRO A 215 -13.43 20.49 18.86
CA PRO A 215 -12.62 21.51 18.18
C PRO A 215 -11.48 22.05 19.07
N ASN A 216 -11.57 21.88 20.39
CA ASN A 216 -10.56 22.33 21.36
C ASN A 216 -9.47 21.26 21.59
N SER A 217 -9.52 20.13 20.90
CA SER A 217 -8.53 19.07 21.03
C SER A 217 -7.12 19.58 20.69
N SER A 218 -6.12 19.09 21.43
CA SER A 218 -4.71 19.46 21.25
C SER A 218 -4.18 19.16 19.85
N ILE A 219 -4.78 18.19 19.15
CA ILE A 219 -4.43 17.83 17.77
C ILE A 219 -4.68 18.97 16.78
N TYR A 220 -5.61 19.88 17.09
CA TYR A 220 -5.94 21.05 16.27
C TYR A 220 -5.14 22.30 16.67
N SER A 221 -4.35 22.22 17.74
CA SER A 221 -3.55 23.35 18.20
C SER A 221 -2.39 23.62 17.26
N LYS A 222 -2.35 24.81 16.65
CA LYS A 222 -1.27 25.20 15.73
C LYS A 222 -0.01 25.74 16.42
N GLU A 223 -0.09 26.04 17.71
CA GLU A 223 0.94 26.78 18.46
C GLU A 223 1.76 25.89 19.41
N LYS A 224 1.30 24.67 19.70
CA LYS A 224 2.03 23.69 20.52
C LYS A 224 3.13 23.00 19.72
N VAL A 225 4.15 23.79 19.37
CA VAL A 225 5.23 23.43 18.43
C VAL A 225 6.27 22.54 19.11
N TYR A 226 6.86 22.99 20.22
CA TYR A 226 8.03 22.35 20.84
C TYR A 226 7.69 21.31 21.92
N ALA A 227 6.42 21.17 22.30
CA ALA A 227 5.99 20.18 23.30
C ALA A 227 6.43 18.75 22.93
N ILE A 228 6.43 18.42 21.62
CA ILE A 228 6.91 17.10 21.16
C ILE A 228 8.43 16.93 21.32
N CYS A 229 9.19 18.01 21.17
CA CYS A 229 10.64 17.96 21.38
C CYS A 229 10.96 17.68 22.85
N GLU A 230 10.31 18.44 23.75
CA GLU A 230 10.46 18.26 25.20
C GLU A 230 10.06 16.84 25.63
N GLU A 231 9.01 16.28 25.03
CA GLU A 231 8.57 14.93 25.33
C GLU A 231 9.60 13.85 24.92
N TYR A 232 10.20 13.98 23.73
CA TYR A 232 11.25 13.04 23.32
C TYR A 232 12.58 13.26 24.02
N ASP A 233 12.84 14.47 24.52
CA ASP A 233 13.97 14.71 25.41
C ASP A 233 13.73 14.05 26.77
N TYR A 234 12.50 14.07 27.28
CA TYR A 234 12.09 13.32 28.48
C TYR A 234 12.24 11.80 28.28
N ILE A 235 11.75 11.24 27.17
CA ILE A 235 11.92 9.81 26.84
C ILE A 235 13.40 9.43 26.74
N ARG A 236 14.22 10.29 26.12
CA ARG A 236 15.67 10.05 26.03
C ARG A 236 16.34 10.06 27.40
N ASN A 237 15.98 10.99 28.27
CA ASN A 237 16.49 11.03 29.63
C ASN A 237 16.09 9.78 30.42
N PHE A 238 14.85 9.31 30.28
CA PHE A 238 14.40 8.04 30.85
C PHE A 238 15.27 6.86 30.40
N LEU A 239 15.60 6.76 29.11
CA LEU A 239 16.50 5.71 28.61
C LEU A 239 17.93 5.86 29.14
N ASN A 240 18.44 7.09 29.25
CA ASN A 240 19.76 7.34 29.82
C ASN A 240 19.85 6.94 31.31
N GLU A 241 18.77 7.14 32.07
CA GLU A 241 18.66 6.73 33.48
C GLU A 241 18.51 5.21 33.65
N LYS A 242 18.10 4.49 32.60
CA LYS A 242 17.91 3.03 32.59
C LYS A 242 18.66 2.37 31.41
N PRO A 243 20.00 2.27 31.48
CA PRO A 243 20.81 1.74 30.38
C PRO A 243 20.43 0.33 29.92
N GLU A 244 19.83 -0.48 30.79
CA GLU A 244 19.27 -1.79 30.46
C GLU A 244 18.16 -1.73 29.40
N LEU A 245 17.50 -0.59 29.24
CA LEU A 245 16.46 -0.35 28.23
C LEU A 245 17.00 0.26 26.92
N ASN A 246 18.32 0.45 26.77
CA ASN A 246 18.90 1.08 25.58
C ASN A 246 18.63 0.32 24.27
N SER A 247 18.27 -0.97 24.34
CA SER A 247 17.81 -1.72 23.16
C SER A 247 16.55 -1.12 22.50
N PHE A 248 15.81 -0.27 23.22
CA PHE A 248 14.62 0.44 22.72
C PHE A 248 14.91 1.84 22.18
N LEU A 249 16.15 2.34 22.27
CA LEU A 249 16.53 3.66 21.77
C LEU A 249 16.21 3.86 20.27
N PRO A 250 16.43 2.87 19.37
CA PRO A 250 16.03 3.02 17.97
C PRO A 250 14.53 3.24 17.78
N TYR A 251 13.69 2.63 18.63
CA TYR A 251 12.23 2.84 18.59
C TYR A 251 11.88 4.26 19.08
N ALA A 252 12.50 4.75 20.15
CA ALA A 252 12.32 6.13 20.59
C ALA A 252 12.66 7.13 19.46
N THR A 253 13.78 6.91 18.75
CA THR A 253 14.20 7.70 17.59
C THR A 253 13.20 7.62 16.43
N PHE A 254 12.71 6.41 16.12
CA PHE A 254 11.72 6.19 15.07
C PHE A 254 10.40 6.93 15.35
N PHE A 255 9.88 6.83 16.58
CA PHE A 255 8.67 7.54 16.95
C PHE A 255 8.89 9.07 17.06
N ARG A 256 10.08 9.53 17.47
CA ARG A 256 10.48 10.95 17.40
C ARG A 256 10.34 11.48 15.98
N TYR A 257 10.87 10.74 15.00
CA TYR A 257 10.75 11.10 13.58
C TYR A 257 9.29 11.21 13.15
N ARG A 258 8.48 10.17 13.40
CA ARG A 258 7.08 10.13 12.97
C ARG A 258 6.26 11.27 13.59
N ASN A 259 6.42 11.51 14.89
CA ASN A 259 5.72 12.61 15.57
C ASN A 259 6.23 13.99 15.15
N TYR A 260 7.51 14.14 14.77
CA TYR A 260 8.02 15.39 14.20
C TYR A 260 7.41 15.68 12.83
N ILE A 261 7.30 14.69 11.96
CA ILE A 261 6.61 14.84 10.66
C ILE A 261 5.13 15.20 10.89
N PHE A 262 4.43 14.48 11.76
CA PHE A 262 3.04 14.82 12.11
C PHE A 262 2.90 16.24 12.67
N THR A 263 3.87 16.69 13.47
CA THR A 263 3.88 18.06 14.01
C THR A 263 4.08 19.09 12.90
N LEU A 264 4.99 18.84 11.95
CA LEU A 264 5.22 19.73 10.80
C LEU A 264 3.96 19.95 9.97
N ASP A 265 3.13 18.92 9.82
CA ASP A 265 1.91 18.99 9.01
C ASP A 265 0.80 19.82 9.66
N ARG A 266 0.78 19.92 11.00
CA ARG A 266 -0.31 20.59 11.75
C ARG A 266 0.02 22.02 12.24
N ILE A 267 1.28 22.33 12.51
CA ILE A 267 1.67 23.63 13.09
C ILE A 267 1.53 24.77 12.08
N ASP A 268 1.38 25.99 12.59
CA ASP A 268 1.29 27.19 11.76
C ASP A 268 2.60 27.43 10.97
N ASP A 269 2.48 27.94 9.74
CA ASP A 269 3.61 28.18 8.84
C ASP A 269 4.69 29.05 9.48
N LYS A 270 4.29 30.00 10.34
CA LYS A 270 5.23 30.89 11.04
C LYS A 270 6.20 30.15 11.96
N TYR A 271 5.86 28.93 12.40
CA TYR A 271 6.70 28.11 13.28
C TYR A 271 7.47 27.01 12.56
N LYS A 272 7.07 26.65 11.33
CA LYS A 272 7.62 25.50 10.62
C LYS A 272 9.14 25.60 10.44
N LEU A 273 9.67 26.74 10.00
CA LEU A 273 11.11 26.87 9.77
C LEU A 273 11.93 26.62 11.05
N ASP A 274 11.52 27.19 12.17
CA ASP A 274 12.26 27.03 13.43
C ASP A 274 12.12 25.62 13.99
N PHE A 275 10.95 25.00 13.82
CA PHE A 275 10.77 23.58 14.13
C PHE A 275 11.64 22.68 13.24
N ILE A 276 11.78 22.95 11.94
CA ILE A 276 12.66 22.20 11.03
C ILE A 276 14.13 22.36 11.44
N LYS A 277 14.56 23.56 11.86
CA LYS A 277 15.91 23.75 12.41
C LYS A 277 16.12 22.92 13.69
N ARG A 278 15.13 22.87 14.58
CA ARG A 278 15.18 22.02 15.77
C ARG A 278 15.25 20.54 15.40
N PHE A 279 14.43 20.09 14.44
CA PHE A 279 14.46 18.75 13.87
C PHE A 279 15.86 18.42 13.35
N ALA A 280 16.43 19.28 12.50
CA ALA A 280 17.77 19.12 11.93
C ALA A 280 18.84 18.94 13.01
N LYS A 281 18.79 19.76 14.07
CA LYS A 281 19.71 19.66 15.20
C LYS A 281 19.59 18.32 15.91
N ASP A 282 18.38 17.92 16.28
CA ASP A 282 18.14 16.69 17.03
C ASP A 282 18.57 15.45 16.23
N PHE A 283 18.21 15.38 14.95
CA PHE A 283 18.54 14.24 14.10
C PHE A 283 20.00 14.21 13.64
N LYS A 284 20.68 15.36 13.61
CA LYS A 284 22.14 15.40 13.45
C LYS A 284 22.83 14.72 14.64
N GLU A 285 22.41 15.06 15.86
CA GLU A 285 22.99 14.47 17.08
C GLU A 285 22.72 12.97 17.18
N ILE A 286 21.50 12.54 16.84
CA ILE A 286 21.11 11.12 16.79
C ILE A 286 21.98 10.33 15.79
N LEU A 287 22.25 10.90 14.60
CA LEU A 287 23.13 10.27 13.61
C LEU A 287 24.59 10.22 14.08
N GLU A 288 25.10 11.31 14.67
CA GLU A 288 26.47 11.37 15.21
C GLU A 288 26.71 10.34 16.31
N LYS A 289 25.67 10.02 17.09
CA LYS A 289 25.71 9.01 18.17
C LYS A 289 25.33 7.60 17.71
N ASN A 290 25.06 7.38 16.42
CA ASN A 290 24.60 6.10 15.85
C ASN A 290 23.35 5.53 16.55
N GLU A 291 22.41 6.39 16.94
CA GLU A 291 21.18 6.01 17.66
C GLU A 291 20.01 5.64 16.72
N LEU A 292 20.29 5.51 15.42
CA LEU A 292 19.29 5.28 14.38
C LEU A 292 19.45 3.88 13.77
N ASP A 293 18.40 3.07 13.85
CA ASP A 293 18.30 1.81 13.13
C ASP A 293 17.57 2.02 11.80
N PHE A 294 18.32 1.95 10.70
CA PHE A 294 17.79 2.17 9.35
C PHE A 294 16.72 1.15 8.93
N THR A 295 16.63 -0.01 9.58
CA THR A 295 15.62 -1.03 9.25
C THR A 295 14.20 -0.63 9.67
N LEU A 296 14.07 0.33 10.58
CA LEU A 296 12.78 0.87 11.03
C LEU A 296 12.23 1.96 10.10
N PHE A 297 13.02 2.46 9.13
CA PHE A 297 12.66 3.60 8.28
C PHE A 297 12.52 3.20 6.81
N GLU A 298 11.62 3.87 6.08
CA GLU A 298 11.60 3.78 4.63
C GLU A 298 12.75 4.57 4.01
N GLU A 299 13.18 4.21 2.78
CA GLU A 299 14.26 4.93 2.09
C GLU A 299 13.95 6.43 1.94
N SER A 300 12.68 6.77 1.68
CA SER A 300 12.21 8.15 1.62
C SER A 300 12.33 8.90 2.93
N ASP A 301 12.17 8.23 4.07
CA ASP A 301 12.28 8.86 5.39
C ASP A 301 13.73 9.24 5.66
N ILE A 302 14.66 8.34 5.33
CA ILE A 302 16.10 8.59 5.45
C ILE A 302 16.54 9.74 4.54
N GLN A 303 16.02 9.82 3.32
CA GLN A 303 16.29 10.94 2.41
C GLN A 303 15.78 12.27 2.99
N LYS A 304 14.56 12.30 3.56
CA LYS A 304 14.01 13.49 4.24
C LYS A 304 14.86 13.90 5.44
N ILE A 305 15.24 12.97 6.32
CA ILE A 305 16.09 13.25 7.48
C ILE A 305 17.41 13.88 7.02
N LYS A 306 18.09 13.26 6.05
CA LYS A 306 19.33 13.80 5.48
C LYS A 306 19.15 15.19 4.88
N PHE A 307 18.00 15.47 4.27
CA PHE A 307 17.69 16.82 3.77
C PHE A 307 17.57 17.83 4.89
N ILE A 308 16.72 17.54 5.86
CA ILE A 308 16.42 18.44 6.97
C ILE A 308 17.71 18.79 7.71
N ILE A 309 18.59 17.81 7.94
CA ILE A 309 19.92 18.02 8.53
C ILE A 309 20.80 18.90 7.65
N LYS A 310 20.84 18.63 6.32
CA LYS A 310 21.72 19.33 5.39
C LYS A 310 21.32 20.79 5.17
N ASP A 311 20.04 21.05 4.96
CA ASP A 311 19.52 22.37 4.63
C ASP A 311 18.05 22.51 5.09
N PRO A 312 17.83 22.84 6.38
CA PRO A 312 16.49 23.00 6.94
C PRO A 312 15.71 24.14 6.28
N GLN A 313 16.40 25.18 5.79
CA GLN A 313 15.76 26.32 5.15
C GLN A 313 15.26 25.97 3.75
N ALA A 314 16.05 25.23 2.95
CA ALA A 314 15.58 24.72 1.66
C ALA A 314 14.44 23.70 1.81
N TYR A 315 14.47 22.86 2.85
CA TYR A 315 13.35 21.97 3.14
C TYR A 315 12.06 22.77 3.44
N TYR A 316 12.15 23.82 4.27
CA TYR A 316 11.02 24.72 4.53
C TYR A 316 10.48 25.43 3.27
N LEU A 317 11.36 25.95 2.42
CA LEU A 317 10.96 26.61 1.16
C LEU A 317 10.30 25.64 0.17
N ASN A 318 10.67 24.36 0.23
CA ASN A 318 10.03 23.30 -0.55
C ASN A 318 8.64 22.95 -0.03
N LEU A 319 8.40 23.08 1.29
CA LEU A 319 7.06 22.88 1.90
C LEU A 319 6.07 23.99 1.52
N ASN A 320 6.50 25.25 1.45
CA ASN A 320 5.60 26.42 1.36
C ASN A 320 5.40 27.02 -0.04
N ASN A 321 6.07 26.50 -1.06
CA ASN A 321 5.84 26.95 -2.42
C ASN A 321 4.53 26.31 -2.94
N VAL A 322 3.52 27.13 -3.25
CA VAL A 322 2.29 26.68 -3.98
C VAL A 322 2.62 26.28 -5.42
N PHE A 323 3.81 26.64 -5.93
CA PHE A 323 4.41 26.08 -7.14
C PHE A 323 5.31 24.84 -6.86
N ALA A 324 5.35 24.36 -5.62
CA ALA A 324 6.13 23.22 -5.13
C ALA A 324 5.32 21.99 -4.72
N GLU A 325 4.16 21.77 -5.34
CA GLU A 325 3.73 20.39 -5.58
C GLU A 325 4.75 19.60 -6.44
N ASN A 326 5.86 20.22 -6.88
CA ASN A 326 6.97 19.59 -7.58
C ASN A 326 8.37 20.09 -7.19
N THR A 327 8.58 20.72 -6.02
CA THR A 327 9.93 21.17 -5.63
C THR A 327 10.44 20.39 -4.43
N ILE A 328 10.86 19.15 -4.70
CA ILE A 328 11.83 18.42 -3.88
C ILE A 328 13.13 18.42 -4.72
N TYR A 329 14.12 19.19 -4.25
CA TYR A 329 15.49 19.41 -4.76
C TYR A 329 15.68 20.03 -6.16
N PHE A 330 16.36 21.19 -6.20
CA PHE A 330 17.20 21.56 -7.35
C PHE A 330 18.55 20.82 -7.29
N GLY A 331 18.50 19.49 -7.38
CA GLY A 331 19.67 18.72 -7.78
C GLY A 331 20.17 19.17 -9.16
N ALA A 332 21.41 18.87 -9.51
CA ALA A 332 21.94 19.13 -10.86
C ALA A 332 21.01 18.55 -11.96
N ALA A 333 20.27 17.46 -11.69
CA ALA A 333 19.24 16.94 -12.59
C ALA A 333 18.10 17.92 -12.81
N GLN A 334 17.51 18.45 -11.73
CA GLN A 334 16.43 19.42 -11.83
C GLN A 334 16.91 20.77 -12.39
N ARG A 335 18.16 21.17 -12.11
CA ARG A 335 18.82 22.32 -12.75
C ARG A 335 19.00 22.13 -14.26
N ILE A 336 19.11 20.89 -14.74
CA ILE A 336 19.11 20.59 -16.18
C ILE A 336 17.70 20.62 -16.74
N LYS A 337 16.68 20.13 -16.00
CA LYS A 337 15.27 20.20 -16.42
C LYS A 337 14.76 21.63 -16.54
N SER A 338 15.31 22.56 -15.76
CA SER A 338 14.97 23.99 -15.85
C SER A 338 15.68 24.73 -16.99
N GLN A 339 16.66 24.12 -17.67
CA GLN A 339 17.33 24.72 -18.84
C GLN A 339 16.39 24.80 -20.04
N LEU A 340 16.56 25.85 -20.84
CA LEU A 340 15.76 26.09 -22.05
C LEU A 340 15.72 24.87 -22.98
N SER A 341 16.84 24.16 -23.15
CA SER A 341 16.92 22.94 -23.96
C SER A 341 15.94 21.87 -23.49
N TYR A 342 15.77 21.66 -22.18
CA TYR A 342 14.84 20.66 -21.68
C TYR A 342 13.39 21.12 -21.83
N ARG A 343 13.10 22.40 -21.52
CA ARG A 343 11.74 22.97 -21.60
C ARG A 343 11.19 23.00 -23.03
N ILE A 344 12.00 23.41 -23.99
CA ILE A 344 11.60 23.38 -25.40
C ILE A 344 11.34 21.95 -25.85
N GLY A 345 12.23 21.01 -25.50
CA GLY A 345 12.04 19.63 -25.90
C GLY A 345 10.87 18.93 -25.22
N SER A 346 10.52 19.28 -23.97
CA SER A 346 9.30 18.76 -23.34
C SER A 346 8.05 19.26 -24.05
N PHE A 347 8.04 20.51 -24.52
CA PHE A 347 6.94 21.04 -25.35
C PHE A 347 6.86 20.32 -26.70
N LEU A 348 8.00 20.09 -27.37
CA LEU A 348 8.06 19.30 -28.61
C LEU A 348 7.54 17.87 -28.41
N LEU A 349 7.81 17.24 -27.26
CA LEU A 349 7.38 15.87 -26.96
C LEU A 349 5.91 15.78 -26.52
N SER A 350 5.30 16.87 -26.07
CA SER A 350 3.92 16.89 -25.58
C SER A 350 2.87 16.61 -26.67
N LYS A 351 3.26 16.59 -27.95
CA LYS A 351 2.39 16.40 -29.14
C LYS A 351 1.17 17.34 -29.23
N SER A 352 1.12 18.37 -28.39
CA SER A 352 0.04 19.36 -28.36
C SER A 352 0.43 20.58 -29.20
N LEU A 353 -0.28 20.84 -30.30
CA LEU A 353 -0.04 22.02 -31.16
C LEU A 353 -0.06 23.32 -30.35
N THR A 354 -0.99 23.45 -29.39
CA THR A 354 -1.11 24.61 -28.49
C THR A 354 0.11 24.82 -27.58
N LYS A 355 0.85 23.75 -27.22
CA LYS A 355 2.08 23.84 -26.44
C LYS A 355 3.29 24.13 -27.33
N ILE A 356 3.30 23.60 -28.57
CA ILE A 356 4.36 23.87 -29.56
C ILE A 356 4.34 25.34 -30.00
N VAL A 357 3.15 25.93 -30.22
CA VAL A 357 2.99 27.35 -30.57
C VAL A 357 3.47 28.28 -29.44
N LYS A 358 3.53 27.79 -28.20
CA LYS A 358 4.05 28.54 -27.03
C LYS A 358 5.57 28.47 -26.86
N ILE A 359 6.31 27.75 -27.72
CA ILE A 359 7.78 27.68 -27.65
C ILE A 359 8.46 29.06 -27.72
N PRO A 360 8.07 30.00 -28.61
CA PRO A 360 8.65 31.35 -28.63
C PRO A 360 8.45 32.10 -27.32
N TYR A 361 7.27 31.95 -26.69
CA TYR A 361 6.98 32.54 -25.39
C TYR A 361 7.88 31.94 -24.29
N GLU A 362 8.08 30.62 -24.29
CA GLU A 362 8.97 29.95 -23.31
C GLU A 362 10.44 30.41 -23.46
N VAL A 363 10.89 30.69 -24.69
CA VAL A 363 12.23 31.27 -24.94
C VAL A 363 12.34 32.67 -24.34
N VAL A 364 11.33 33.52 -24.53
CA VAL A 364 11.29 34.87 -23.95
C VAL A 364 11.26 34.80 -22.42
N LYS A 365 10.41 33.94 -21.86
CA LYS A 365 10.29 33.70 -20.42
C LYS A 365 11.61 33.25 -19.81
N TYR A 366 12.29 32.27 -20.41
CA TYR A 366 13.61 31.82 -19.94
C TYR A 366 14.67 32.92 -19.98
N LYS A 367 14.69 33.75 -21.05
CA LYS A 367 15.63 34.89 -21.13
C LYS A 367 15.38 35.90 -20.02
N PHE A 368 14.12 36.16 -19.68
CA PHE A 368 13.74 37.01 -18.55
C PHE A 368 14.19 36.41 -17.22
N GLU A 369 13.86 35.15 -16.95
CA GLU A 369 14.30 34.41 -15.73
C GLU A 369 15.83 34.43 -15.58
N LYS A 370 16.57 34.20 -16.67
CA LYS A 370 18.03 34.23 -16.67
C LYS A 370 18.57 35.63 -16.39
N LYS A 371 18.00 36.68 -16.99
CA LYS A 371 18.40 38.08 -16.74
C LYS A 371 18.17 38.49 -15.28
N VAL A 372 17.05 38.06 -14.69
CA VAL A 372 16.76 38.27 -13.27
C VAL A 372 17.80 37.56 -12.40
N TYR A 373 18.09 36.28 -12.67
CA TYR A 373 19.12 35.53 -11.95
C TYR A 373 20.51 36.16 -12.07
N ASP A 374 20.95 36.52 -13.28
CA ASP A 374 22.26 37.16 -13.51
C ASP A 374 22.36 38.51 -12.77
N THR A 375 21.26 39.26 -12.71
CA THR A 375 21.17 40.52 -11.95
C THR A 375 21.25 40.26 -10.45
N LEU A 376 20.52 39.27 -9.93
CA LEU A 376 20.56 38.89 -8.51
C LEU A 376 21.94 38.43 -8.08
N VAL A 377 22.63 37.61 -8.88
CA VAL A 377 24.01 37.17 -8.58
C VAL A 377 25.01 38.33 -8.62
N LYS A 378 24.76 39.37 -9.42
CA LYS A 378 25.59 40.60 -9.44
C LYS A 378 25.48 41.38 -8.13
N PHE A 379 24.29 41.47 -7.54
CA PHE A 379 24.05 42.16 -6.26
C PHE A 379 24.35 41.27 -5.04
N TYR A 380 24.19 39.95 -5.19
CA TYR A 380 24.34 38.97 -4.12
C TYR A 380 25.22 37.79 -4.59
N PRO A 381 26.55 37.94 -4.57
CA PRO A 381 27.48 36.95 -5.13
C PRO A 381 27.38 35.55 -4.49
N HIS A 382 26.95 35.47 -3.23
CA HIS A 382 26.74 34.21 -2.50
C HIS A 382 25.56 33.37 -3.04
N LEU A 383 24.63 33.98 -3.80
CA LEU A 383 23.53 33.27 -4.46
C LEU A 383 23.97 32.59 -5.77
N LYS A 384 25.24 32.72 -6.15
CA LYS A 384 25.80 32.07 -7.33
C LYS A 384 25.72 30.55 -7.15
N LEU A 385 24.91 29.91 -8.00
CA LEU A 385 24.77 28.47 -7.97
C LEU A 385 26.11 27.79 -8.26
N PRO A 386 26.49 26.74 -7.49
CA PRO A 386 27.71 25.97 -7.73
C PRO A 386 27.75 25.33 -9.14
N ARG A 387 28.92 24.88 -9.59
CA ARG A 387 29.04 24.17 -10.88
C ARG A 387 28.23 22.87 -10.83
N LEU A 388 27.76 22.37 -11.97
CA LEU A 388 26.90 21.17 -11.97
C LEU A 388 27.63 19.97 -11.34
N GLU A 389 28.94 19.85 -11.56
CA GLU A 389 29.80 18.79 -11.03
C GLU A 389 29.86 18.77 -9.50
N GLU A 390 29.58 19.90 -8.85
CA GLU A 390 29.66 20.07 -7.40
C GLU A 390 28.40 19.54 -6.68
N TYR A 391 27.38 19.08 -7.41
CA TYR A 391 26.14 18.55 -6.86
C TYR A 391 26.21 17.03 -6.70
N LEU A 392 25.67 16.50 -5.60
CA LEU A 392 25.68 15.07 -5.27
C LEU A 392 24.96 14.20 -6.32
N ASP A 393 23.94 14.74 -7.00
CA ASP A 393 23.19 14.07 -8.06
C ASP A 393 23.75 14.35 -9.47
N TYR A 394 24.99 14.82 -9.59
CA TYR A 394 25.59 15.14 -10.90
C TYR A 394 25.49 13.99 -11.91
N ASN A 395 25.63 12.73 -11.48
CA ASN A 395 25.46 11.58 -12.36
C ASN A 395 24.01 11.44 -12.88
N GLU A 396 23.01 11.76 -12.07
CA GLU A 396 21.60 11.82 -12.48
C GLU A 396 21.33 13.03 -13.38
N ALA A 397 22.05 14.12 -13.15
CA ALA A 397 22.08 15.29 -14.01
C ALA A 397 22.57 14.95 -15.41
N LEU A 398 23.66 14.18 -15.52
CA LEU A 398 24.13 13.65 -16.79
C LEU A 398 23.05 12.81 -17.47
N LYS A 399 22.35 11.92 -16.74
CA LYS A 399 21.21 11.16 -17.30
C LYS A 399 20.09 12.08 -17.82
N THR A 400 19.81 13.18 -17.12
CA THR A 400 18.80 14.17 -17.53
C THR A 400 19.22 14.94 -18.79
N LYS A 401 20.52 15.29 -18.93
CA LYS A 401 21.09 15.86 -20.17
C LYS A 401 20.99 14.90 -21.35
N GLU A 402 20.97 13.61 -21.06
CA GLU A 402 20.80 12.56 -22.06
C GLU A 402 19.33 12.27 -22.38
N HIS A 403 18.37 12.85 -21.63
CA HIS A 403 16.94 12.73 -21.86
C HIS A 403 16.53 13.31 -23.24
N LEU A 404 15.47 12.74 -23.84
CA LEU A 404 15.03 13.13 -25.18
C LEU A 404 14.59 14.59 -25.24
N SER A 405 13.90 15.06 -24.19
CA SER A 405 13.54 16.47 -24.04
C SER A 405 14.78 17.36 -24.16
N TYR A 406 15.82 17.08 -23.39
CA TYR A 406 17.04 17.88 -23.45
C TYR A 406 17.67 17.88 -24.85
N ARG A 407 17.81 16.68 -25.46
CA ARG A 407 18.46 16.51 -26.76
C ARG A 407 17.69 17.18 -27.89
N LEU A 408 16.36 17.05 -27.93
CA LEU A 408 15.52 17.66 -28.97
C LEU A 408 15.54 19.19 -28.86
N GLY A 409 15.31 19.74 -27.67
CA GLY A 409 15.34 21.19 -27.52
C GLY A 409 16.74 21.77 -27.73
N ASN A 410 17.81 21.09 -27.28
CA ASN A 410 19.19 21.49 -27.59
C ASN A 410 19.48 21.46 -29.10
N ALA A 411 18.99 20.46 -29.83
CA ALA A 411 19.16 20.38 -31.27
C ALA A 411 18.37 21.47 -32.02
N LEU A 412 17.14 21.77 -31.57
CA LEU A 412 16.34 22.86 -32.11
C LEU A 412 17.03 24.22 -31.86
N ILE A 413 17.54 24.45 -30.65
CA ILE A 413 18.27 25.68 -30.30
C ILE A 413 19.54 25.84 -31.16
N LYS A 414 20.33 24.77 -31.33
CA LYS A 414 21.61 24.84 -32.07
C LYS A 414 21.43 24.86 -33.59
N ASN A 415 20.35 24.28 -34.11
CA ASN A 415 20.17 24.04 -35.55
C ASN A 415 18.71 24.26 -35.98
N PRO A 416 18.12 25.44 -35.79
CA PRO A 416 16.67 25.61 -35.92
C PRO A 416 16.14 25.27 -37.32
N PHE A 417 16.86 25.67 -38.38
CA PHE A 417 16.45 25.45 -39.77
C PHE A 417 16.65 24.02 -40.27
N THR A 418 17.62 23.28 -39.73
CA THR A 418 17.88 21.87 -40.11
C THR A 418 17.34 20.87 -39.10
N PHE A 419 16.62 21.34 -38.07
CA PHE A 419 16.11 20.53 -36.97
C PHE A 419 15.25 19.38 -37.48
N ILE A 420 14.34 19.63 -38.42
CA ILE A 420 13.38 18.64 -38.93
C ILE A 420 14.07 17.39 -39.51
N PHE A 421 15.22 17.57 -40.15
CA PHE A 421 16.04 16.47 -40.70
C PHE A 421 16.84 15.74 -39.61
N LYS A 422 17.08 16.38 -38.46
CA LYS A 422 17.82 15.81 -37.32
C LYS A 422 16.91 15.09 -36.32
N ILE A 423 15.60 15.38 -36.28
CA ILE A 423 14.63 14.78 -35.34
C ILE A 423 14.68 13.24 -35.39
N LYS A 424 14.56 12.63 -36.59
CA LYS A 424 14.57 11.16 -36.72
C LYS A 424 15.86 10.54 -36.18
N LYS A 425 17.02 11.16 -36.44
CA LYS A 425 18.33 10.70 -35.96
C LYS A 425 18.45 10.80 -34.44
N ILE A 426 18.02 11.92 -33.85
CA ILE A 426 18.07 12.15 -32.40
C ILE A 426 17.14 11.17 -31.67
N TYR A 427 15.93 10.96 -32.20
CA TYR A 427 14.99 9.99 -31.65
C TYR A 427 15.55 8.57 -31.70
N ARG A 428 16.18 8.18 -32.83
CA ARG A 428 16.86 6.88 -32.97
C ARG A 428 18.01 6.73 -31.97
N GLN A 429 18.87 7.74 -31.83
CA GLN A 429 20.01 7.71 -30.90
C GLN A 429 19.58 7.66 -29.43
N TYR A 430 18.53 8.38 -29.07
CA TYR A 430 17.98 8.35 -27.72
C TYR A 430 17.36 7.00 -27.37
N LYS A 431 16.52 6.44 -28.27
CA LYS A 431 15.90 5.13 -28.10
C LYS A 431 16.94 4.01 -27.95
N ASN A 432 18.07 4.12 -28.66
CA ASN A 432 19.16 3.16 -28.55
C ASN A 432 19.93 3.24 -27.21
N ARG A 433 19.90 4.38 -26.49
CA ARG A 433 20.66 4.58 -25.23
C ARG A 433 19.85 4.32 -23.96
N PHE A 434 18.53 4.54 -23.97
CA PHE A 434 17.66 4.16 -22.83
C PHE A 434 17.56 2.64 -22.64
N ASN A 435 17.94 1.86 -23.65
CA ASN A 435 18.16 0.42 -23.51
C ASN A 435 19.40 0.06 -22.65
N PHE A 436 20.24 1.03 -22.26
CA PHE A 436 21.53 0.81 -21.59
C PHE A 436 21.58 1.25 -20.11
N LEU A 437 20.51 1.84 -19.55
CA LEU A 437 20.53 2.53 -18.23
C LEU A 437 19.58 2.00 -17.14
N ASN A 438 18.74 1.01 -17.44
CA ASN A 438 18.63 -0.11 -16.50
C ASN A 438 19.99 -0.82 -16.64
N ILE A 439 20.58 -1.42 -15.59
CA ILE A 439 21.12 -2.75 -15.93
C ILE A 439 19.84 -3.55 -16.19
N ARG A 440 19.31 -3.42 -17.41
CA ARG A 440 18.48 -4.45 -17.99
C ARG A 440 19.56 -5.51 -18.10
N LEU A 441 19.67 -6.29 -17.04
CA LEU A 441 20.01 -7.68 -17.20
C LEU A 441 19.22 -8.05 -18.45
N GLU A 442 19.94 -8.42 -19.52
CA GLU A 442 19.30 -8.88 -20.73
C GLU A 442 18.21 -9.89 -20.31
N ASP A 443 17.12 -10.05 -21.07
CA ASP A 443 15.99 -10.87 -20.62
C ASP A 443 16.47 -12.22 -20.01
N ASN A 444 17.53 -12.78 -20.60
CA ASN A 444 18.26 -13.95 -20.12
C ASN A 444 18.90 -13.80 -18.72
N GLU A 445 19.66 -12.74 -18.48
CA GLU A 445 20.34 -12.51 -17.21
C GLU A 445 19.34 -12.28 -16.06
N PHE A 446 18.23 -11.56 -16.31
CA PHE A 446 17.20 -11.32 -15.31
C PHE A 446 16.53 -12.64 -14.91
N LEU A 447 16.12 -13.42 -15.91
CA LEU A 447 15.45 -14.70 -15.68
C LEU A 447 16.41 -15.71 -15.06
N LEU A 448 17.70 -15.66 -15.38
CA LEU A 448 18.73 -16.53 -14.80
C LEU A 448 18.94 -16.21 -13.31
N GLN A 449 19.02 -14.92 -12.94
CA GLN A 449 19.12 -14.52 -11.55
C GLN A 449 17.86 -14.90 -10.76
N ARG A 450 16.67 -14.53 -11.26
CA ARG A 450 15.39 -14.88 -10.62
C ARG A 450 15.23 -16.38 -10.44
N HIS A 451 15.61 -17.19 -11.42
CA HIS A 451 15.56 -18.64 -11.32
C HIS A 451 16.49 -19.18 -10.22
N ARG A 452 17.72 -18.66 -10.10
CA ARG A 452 18.63 -19.03 -9.02
C ARG A 452 18.05 -18.70 -7.64
N ASP A 453 17.49 -17.50 -7.49
CA ASP A 453 16.95 -17.03 -6.22
C ASP A 453 15.74 -17.88 -5.77
N ILE A 454 14.90 -18.30 -6.72
CA ILE A 454 13.73 -19.13 -6.42
C ILE A 454 14.16 -20.58 -6.22
N PHE A 455 14.82 -21.21 -7.18
CA PHE A 455 15.02 -22.66 -7.23
C PHE A 455 16.35 -23.14 -6.65
N GLY A 456 17.29 -22.24 -6.35
CA GLY A 456 18.57 -22.57 -5.70
C GLY A 456 19.62 -23.20 -6.63
N TYR A 457 19.43 -23.19 -7.95
CA TYR A 457 20.39 -23.72 -8.92
C TYR A 457 20.48 -22.86 -10.19
N THR A 458 21.59 -22.96 -10.92
CA THR A 458 21.79 -22.25 -12.19
C THR A 458 21.27 -23.10 -13.36
N PRO A 459 20.25 -22.64 -14.10
CA PRO A 459 19.68 -23.41 -15.22
C PRO A 459 20.48 -23.21 -16.53
N ASP A 460 20.33 -24.14 -17.47
CA ASP A 460 20.69 -23.94 -18.88
C ASP A 460 19.43 -23.76 -19.71
N PHE A 461 19.02 -22.50 -19.91
CA PHE A 461 17.82 -22.19 -20.69
C PHE A 461 17.94 -22.55 -22.16
N LYS A 462 19.13 -22.84 -22.73
CA LYS A 462 19.22 -23.34 -24.12
C LYS A 462 18.83 -24.81 -24.21
N ASN A 463 19.01 -25.56 -23.12
CA ASN A 463 18.70 -26.98 -23.02
C ASN A 463 17.75 -27.27 -21.84
N PRO A 464 16.54 -26.68 -21.82
CA PRO A 464 15.67 -26.68 -20.64
C PRO A 464 15.18 -28.09 -20.29
N LYS A 465 15.26 -28.44 -19.01
CA LYS A 465 14.93 -29.78 -18.47
C LYS A 465 13.68 -29.79 -17.62
N THR A 466 13.44 -28.74 -16.84
CA THR A 466 12.27 -28.64 -15.94
C THR A 466 11.14 -27.86 -16.61
N PHE A 467 9.93 -27.91 -16.03
CA PHE A 467 8.79 -27.16 -16.52
C PHE A 467 9.06 -25.65 -16.45
N ASN A 468 9.57 -25.15 -15.31
CA ASN A 468 9.93 -23.73 -15.17
C ASN A 468 11.03 -23.28 -16.14
N GLU A 469 12.06 -24.11 -16.39
CA GLU A 469 13.07 -23.81 -17.41
C GLU A 469 12.48 -23.73 -18.83
N LYS A 470 11.51 -24.60 -19.15
CA LYS A 470 10.84 -24.59 -20.47
C LYS A 470 9.93 -23.36 -20.63
N LEU A 471 9.29 -22.88 -19.55
CA LEU A 471 8.56 -21.62 -19.58
C LEU A 471 9.52 -20.45 -19.86
N ILE A 472 10.68 -20.41 -19.20
CA ILE A 472 11.70 -19.38 -19.45
C ILE A 472 12.26 -19.49 -20.88
N TYR A 473 12.51 -20.71 -21.38
CA TYR A 473 12.89 -20.91 -22.78
C TYR A 473 11.88 -20.26 -23.72
N ARG A 474 10.58 -20.48 -23.49
CA ARG A 474 9.52 -19.88 -24.32
C ARG A 474 9.59 -18.35 -24.25
N ILE A 475 9.72 -17.77 -23.05
CA ILE A 475 9.85 -16.32 -22.85
C ILE A 475 11.03 -15.74 -23.65
N LEU A 476 12.18 -16.41 -23.62
CA LEU A 476 13.42 -15.92 -24.23
C LEU A 476 13.46 -16.14 -25.74
N TYR A 477 13.02 -17.30 -26.20
CA TYR A 477 13.35 -17.82 -27.53
C TYR A 477 12.16 -18.08 -28.45
N ASP A 478 10.92 -17.99 -27.96
CA ASP A 478 9.71 -18.14 -28.78
C ASP A 478 8.90 -16.84 -28.78
N ARG A 479 9.31 -15.92 -29.64
CA ARG A 479 8.79 -14.55 -29.74
C ARG A 479 7.64 -14.42 -30.75
N SER A 480 6.83 -15.47 -30.88
CA SER A 480 5.66 -15.43 -31.75
C SER A 480 4.66 -14.36 -31.26
N PRO A 481 4.16 -13.47 -32.14
CA PRO A 481 3.16 -12.47 -31.78
C PRO A 481 1.81 -13.09 -31.40
N ILE A 482 1.57 -14.36 -31.77
CA ILE A 482 0.36 -15.09 -31.40
C ILE A 482 0.20 -15.18 -29.88
N TYR A 483 1.28 -15.37 -29.13
CA TYR A 483 1.21 -15.35 -27.67
C TYR A 483 0.74 -13.99 -27.14
N SER A 484 1.17 -12.88 -27.76
CA SER A 484 0.71 -11.54 -27.38
C SER A 484 -0.77 -11.35 -27.66
N PHE A 485 -1.26 -11.80 -28.82
CA PHE A 485 -2.68 -11.65 -29.18
C PHE A 485 -3.60 -12.48 -28.31
N LEU A 486 -3.13 -13.64 -27.84
CA LEU A 486 -3.92 -14.53 -26.99
C LEU A 486 -3.77 -14.23 -25.49
N ALA A 487 -2.69 -13.53 -25.08
CA ALA A 487 -2.56 -12.95 -23.75
C ALA A 487 -3.35 -11.63 -23.60
N ASP A 488 -3.62 -10.92 -24.71
CA ASP A 488 -4.53 -9.77 -24.76
C ASP A 488 -5.98 -10.24 -24.56
N LYS A 489 -6.58 -9.88 -23.42
CA LYS A 489 -7.93 -10.32 -23.05
C LYS A 489 -9.01 -9.89 -24.04
N LEU A 490 -8.79 -8.86 -24.86
CA LEU A 490 -9.74 -8.46 -25.90
C LEU A 490 -9.56 -9.32 -27.16
N LYS A 491 -8.34 -9.40 -27.70
CA LYS A 491 -8.08 -10.16 -28.93
C LYS A 491 -8.28 -11.67 -28.76
N MET A 492 -8.02 -12.21 -27.57
CA MET A 492 -8.31 -13.60 -27.22
C MET A 492 -9.79 -13.97 -27.45
N ARG A 493 -10.71 -13.03 -27.27
CA ARG A 493 -12.16 -13.23 -27.51
C ARG A 493 -12.45 -13.59 -28.95
N ILE A 494 -11.74 -12.98 -29.90
CA ILE A 494 -11.90 -13.27 -31.34
C ILE A 494 -11.46 -14.70 -31.62
N TYR A 495 -10.32 -15.13 -31.08
CA TYR A 495 -9.85 -16.51 -31.19
C TYR A 495 -10.87 -17.50 -30.62
N VAL A 496 -11.34 -17.26 -29.39
CA VAL A 496 -12.35 -18.12 -28.75
C VAL A 496 -13.63 -18.23 -29.60
N ASN A 497 -14.11 -17.11 -30.14
CA ASN A 497 -15.28 -17.09 -31.01
C ASN A 497 -15.06 -17.93 -32.29
N GLU A 498 -13.91 -17.79 -32.94
CA GLU A 498 -13.58 -18.55 -34.17
C GLU A 498 -13.41 -20.06 -33.93
N ILE A 499 -12.97 -20.45 -32.74
CA ILE A 499 -12.76 -21.87 -32.40
C ILE A 499 -14.05 -22.56 -31.91
N LEU A 500 -14.87 -21.86 -31.13
CA LEU A 500 -15.99 -22.48 -30.39
C LEU A 500 -17.39 -22.08 -30.86
N ASN A 501 -17.54 -20.96 -31.59
CA ASN A 501 -18.85 -20.46 -32.01
C ASN A 501 -19.20 -20.83 -33.46
N ARG A 502 -18.40 -21.71 -34.08
CA ARG A 502 -18.59 -22.24 -35.44
C ARG A 502 -18.77 -23.76 -35.39
N GLU A 503 -19.43 -24.34 -36.39
CA GLU A 503 -19.58 -25.80 -36.52
C GLU A 503 -18.22 -26.52 -36.63
N LYS A 504 -17.24 -25.87 -37.28
CA LYS A 504 -15.86 -26.34 -37.37
C LYS A 504 -14.91 -25.27 -36.86
N SER A 505 -14.00 -25.66 -35.98
CA SER A 505 -12.98 -24.77 -35.41
C SER A 505 -12.07 -24.21 -36.51
N ASN A 506 -11.96 -22.88 -36.57
CA ASN A 506 -11.17 -22.20 -37.58
C ASN A 506 -9.82 -21.72 -37.02
N TYR A 507 -8.77 -22.54 -37.18
CA TYR A 507 -7.43 -22.18 -36.71
C TYR A 507 -6.68 -21.21 -37.64
N SER A 508 -7.22 -20.90 -38.83
CA SER A 508 -6.60 -19.94 -39.76
C SER A 508 -6.59 -18.51 -39.20
N ILE A 509 -7.36 -18.26 -38.13
CA ILE A 509 -7.31 -17.00 -37.37
C ILE A 509 -5.91 -16.75 -36.75
N LEU A 510 -5.03 -17.75 -36.71
CA LEU A 510 -3.65 -17.61 -36.26
C LEU A 510 -2.66 -17.37 -37.41
N ASP A 511 -3.11 -17.35 -38.66
CA ASP A 511 -2.26 -17.13 -39.83
C ASP A 511 -1.78 -15.67 -39.91
N LYS A 512 -0.67 -15.42 -40.61
CA LYS A 512 0.01 -14.11 -40.66
C LYS A 512 -0.88 -12.97 -41.19
N ASP A 513 -1.89 -13.28 -42.01
CA ASP A 513 -2.83 -12.30 -42.58
C ASP A 513 -4.11 -12.10 -41.73
N SER A 514 -4.13 -12.69 -40.53
CA SER A 514 -5.27 -12.61 -39.62
C SER A 514 -5.58 -11.19 -39.14
N ILE A 515 -6.87 -10.94 -38.89
CA ILE A 515 -7.34 -9.71 -38.24
C ILE A 515 -6.73 -9.51 -36.84
N LEU A 516 -6.22 -10.55 -36.18
CA LEU A 516 -5.54 -10.42 -34.88
C LEU A 516 -4.33 -9.48 -34.92
N PHE A 517 -3.72 -9.27 -36.10
CA PHE A 517 -2.61 -8.33 -36.28
C PHE A 517 -3.05 -6.85 -36.35
N LYS A 518 -4.35 -6.57 -36.52
CA LYS A 518 -4.90 -5.20 -36.54
C LYS A 518 -4.91 -4.57 -35.14
N LYS A 519 -5.03 -3.24 -35.07
CA LYS A 519 -5.15 -2.52 -33.78
C LYS A 519 -6.54 -2.70 -33.16
N ILE A 520 -6.67 -2.49 -31.85
CA ILE A 520 -7.96 -2.67 -31.16
C ILE A 520 -9.03 -1.70 -31.69
N ASP A 521 -8.63 -0.52 -32.15
CA ASP A 521 -9.55 0.47 -32.74
C ASP A 521 -10.22 -0.04 -34.02
N GLU A 522 -9.53 -0.86 -34.80
CA GLU A 522 -10.03 -1.46 -36.05
C GLU A 522 -10.85 -2.73 -35.80
N LEU A 523 -10.79 -3.26 -34.57
CA LEU A 523 -11.41 -4.52 -34.16
C LEU A 523 -12.68 -4.32 -33.33
N GLN A 524 -13.11 -3.08 -33.06
CA GLN A 524 -14.25 -2.80 -32.18
C GLN A 524 -15.49 -3.61 -32.57
N GLU A 525 -15.90 -3.58 -33.85
CA GLU A 525 -17.07 -4.30 -34.34
C GLU A 525 -16.94 -5.82 -34.12
N GLU A 526 -15.80 -6.40 -34.51
CA GLU A 526 -15.52 -7.83 -34.33
C GLU A 526 -15.48 -8.24 -32.85
N LEU A 527 -14.92 -7.39 -31.98
CA LEU A 527 -14.89 -7.60 -30.54
C LEU A 527 -16.32 -7.63 -29.96
N PHE A 528 -17.21 -6.74 -30.39
CA PHE A 528 -18.61 -6.79 -29.95
C PHE A 528 -19.39 -7.97 -30.54
N LYS A 529 -19.07 -8.44 -31.76
CA LYS A 529 -19.65 -9.68 -32.33
C LYS A 529 -19.36 -10.91 -31.46
N THR A 530 -18.25 -10.92 -30.70
CA THR A 530 -17.94 -12.01 -29.76
C THR A 530 -18.98 -12.19 -28.66
N ASN A 531 -19.88 -11.23 -28.43
CA ASN A 531 -21.02 -11.38 -27.50
C ASN A 531 -22.00 -12.47 -27.92
N SER A 532 -21.94 -12.94 -29.17
CA SER A 532 -22.72 -14.11 -29.63
C SER A 532 -22.13 -15.44 -29.14
N CYS A 533 -20.87 -15.48 -28.69
CA CYS A 533 -20.24 -16.68 -28.17
C CYS A 533 -20.66 -16.91 -26.72
N LYS A 534 -21.42 -17.98 -26.46
CA LYS A 534 -21.93 -18.34 -25.13
C LYS A 534 -20.85 -18.64 -24.08
N TYR A 535 -19.59 -18.81 -24.50
CA TYR A 535 -18.46 -19.11 -23.60
C TYR A 535 -17.66 -17.87 -23.20
N LEU A 536 -18.08 -16.66 -23.61
CA LEU A 536 -17.42 -15.41 -23.27
C LEU A 536 -18.36 -14.51 -22.46
N PRO A 537 -17.86 -13.81 -21.41
CA PRO A 537 -18.66 -12.82 -20.69
C PRO A 537 -19.11 -11.72 -21.65
N LYS A 538 -20.31 -11.18 -21.50
CA LYS A 538 -20.78 -10.09 -22.37
C LYS A 538 -19.90 -8.85 -22.24
N LEU A 539 -19.35 -8.38 -23.35
CA LEU A 539 -18.56 -7.15 -23.46
C LEU A 539 -19.51 -5.95 -23.63
N TYR A 540 -19.40 -4.97 -22.73
CA TYR A 540 -20.24 -3.77 -22.72
C TYR A 540 -19.54 -2.57 -23.37
N ALA A 541 -18.25 -2.39 -23.14
CA ALA A 541 -17.52 -1.24 -23.65
C ALA A 541 -16.00 -1.45 -23.66
N ILE A 542 -15.30 -0.70 -24.51
CA ILE A 542 -13.83 -0.63 -24.58
C ILE A 542 -13.44 0.86 -24.59
N TYR A 543 -12.44 1.22 -23.80
CA TYR A 543 -11.98 2.59 -23.58
C TYR A 543 -10.46 2.67 -23.71
N LYS A 544 -9.95 3.78 -24.25
CA LYS A 544 -8.51 4.07 -24.30
C LYS A 544 -8.00 4.64 -22.99
N ASP A 545 -8.85 5.37 -22.28
CA ASP A 545 -8.52 6.08 -21.06
C ASP A 545 -9.67 5.99 -20.04
N LEU A 546 -9.36 6.23 -18.77
CA LEU A 546 -10.32 6.24 -17.66
C LEU A 546 -11.36 7.34 -17.81
N TYR A 547 -10.96 8.50 -18.33
CA TYR A 547 -11.86 9.65 -18.48
C TYR A 547 -12.89 9.44 -19.59
N GLU A 548 -12.73 8.41 -20.43
CA GLU A 548 -13.70 8.01 -21.46
C GLU A 548 -14.80 7.07 -20.94
N ILE A 549 -14.68 6.60 -19.68
CA ILE A 549 -15.64 5.63 -19.12
C ILE A 549 -17.00 6.29 -18.91
N ASP A 550 -17.93 5.96 -19.81
CA ASP A 550 -19.32 6.39 -19.74
C ASP A 550 -20.16 5.43 -18.89
N PHE A 551 -20.17 5.67 -17.58
CA PHE A 551 -20.95 4.87 -16.62
C PHE A 551 -22.47 4.89 -16.88
N SER A 552 -22.99 5.86 -17.64
CA SER A 552 -24.42 5.91 -17.95
C SER A 552 -24.85 4.75 -18.86
N LYS A 553 -23.94 4.30 -19.74
CA LYS A 553 -24.17 3.20 -20.70
C LYS A 553 -23.90 1.81 -20.14
N LEU A 554 -23.25 1.72 -18.98
CA LEU A 554 -22.95 0.44 -18.33
C LEU A 554 -24.19 -0.08 -17.55
N PRO A 555 -24.37 -1.40 -17.41
CA PRO A 555 -25.44 -1.98 -16.59
C PRO A 555 -25.27 -1.64 -15.10
N ASN A 556 -26.21 -2.07 -14.26
CA ASN A 556 -26.10 -1.85 -12.81
C ASN A 556 -24.92 -2.60 -12.17
N SER A 557 -24.47 -3.71 -12.77
CA SER A 557 -23.34 -4.50 -12.28
C SER A 557 -22.43 -4.93 -13.43
N PHE A 558 -21.12 -4.79 -13.26
CA PHE A 558 -20.09 -5.08 -14.28
C PHE A 558 -18.71 -5.21 -13.65
N VAL A 559 -17.72 -5.65 -14.45
CA VAL A 559 -16.30 -5.59 -14.09
C VAL A 559 -15.56 -4.72 -15.09
N LEU A 560 -14.77 -3.76 -14.60
CA LEU A 560 -13.78 -3.04 -15.41
C LEU A 560 -12.45 -3.79 -15.35
N LYS A 561 -11.81 -4.01 -16.49
CA LYS A 561 -10.52 -4.73 -16.58
C LYS A 561 -9.56 -4.05 -17.54
N THR A 562 -8.27 -4.19 -17.26
CA THR A 562 -7.20 -3.94 -18.23
C THR A 562 -6.90 -5.23 -19.01
N ASN A 563 -6.64 -5.08 -20.32
CA ASN A 563 -6.48 -6.22 -21.22
C ASN A 563 -5.09 -6.88 -21.21
N HIS A 564 -4.06 -6.19 -20.72
CA HIS A 564 -2.65 -6.46 -21.02
C HIS A 564 -1.80 -6.85 -19.80
N ASP A 565 -2.41 -7.19 -18.68
CA ASP A 565 -1.70 -7.51 -17.43
C ASP A 565 -2.48 -8.48 -16.51
N CYS A 566 -2.00 -8.69 -15.29
CA CYS A 566 -2.73 -9.39 -14.23
C CYS A 566 -3.05 -8.43 -13.07
N GLY A 567 -4.25 -8.55 -12.50
CA GLY A 567 -4.67 -7.80 -11.29
C GLY A 567 -5.37 -6.46 -11.55
N GLY A 568 -5.32 -5.94 -12.76
CA GLY A 568 -6.00 -4.70 -13.15
C GLY A 568 -7.50 -4.93 -13.41
N TYR A 569 -8.27 -5.03 -12.32
CA TYR A 569 -9.72 -5.12 -12.38
C TYR A 569 -10.40 -4.40 -11.22
N VAL A 570 -11.64 -3.98 -11.44
CA VAL A 570 -12.56 -3.37 -10.48
C VAL A 570 -13.92 -4.03 -10.61
N ILE A 571 -14.42 -4.62 -9.52
CA ILE A 571 -15.74 -5.25 -9.46
C ILE A 571 -16.76 -4.20 -9.04
N VAL A 572 -17.85 -4.08 -9.80
CA VAL A 572 -18.96 -3.17 -9.50
C VAL A 572 -20.24 -3.99 -9.41
N GLU A 573 -20.67 -4.31 -8.19
CA GLU A 573 -21.93 -5.06 -7.94
C GLU A 573 -23.17 -4.15 -7.99
N ASN A 574 -23.00 -2.88 -7.62
CA ASN A 574 -24.04 -1.87 -7.66
C ASN A 574 -23.44 -0.54 -8.12
N LYS A 575 -23.75 -0.15 -9.35
CA LYS A 575 -23.24 1.07 -10.00
C LYS A 575 -23.57 2.33 -9.20
N GLN A 576 -24.78 2.43 -8.66
CA GLN A 576 -25.17 3.64 -7.91
C GLN A 576 -24.39 3.77 -6.61
N LYS A 577 -24.22 2.68 -5.86
CA LYS A 577 -23.40 2.66 -4.64
C LYS A 577 -21.94 2.97 -4.96
N PHE A 578 -21.40 2.35 -6.00
CA PHE A 578 -20.02 2.56 -6.44
C PHE A 578 -19.74 4.02 -6.82
N LEU A 579 -20.66 4.68 -7.54
CA LEU A 579 -20.48 6.08 -7.95
C LEU A 579 -20.68 7.08 -6.80
N ARG A 580 -21.43 6.72 -5.75
CA ARG A 580 -21.67 7.58 -4.57
C ARG A 580 -20.55 7.49 -3.53
N ASP A 581 -19.89 6.34 -3.43
CA ASP A 581 -18.77 6.13 -2.54
C ASP A 581 -17.49 6.72 -3.16
N THR A 582 -17.22 8.00 -2.86
CA THR A 582 -16.11 8.76 -3.45
C THR A 582 -14.75 8.13 -3.17
N LYS A 583 -14.59 7.45 -2.01
CA LYS A 583 -13.35 6.79 -1.64
C LYS A 583 -13.15 5.53 -2.48
N VAL A 584 -14.12 4.62 -2.48
CA VAL A 584 -14.05 3.36 -3.26
C VAL A 584 -13.91 3.67 -4.75
N PHE A 585 -14.63 4.66 -5.25
CA PHE A 585 -14.52 5.11 -6.64
C PHE A 585 -13.11 5.61 -6.97
N SER A 586 -12.56 6.50 -6.15
CA SER A 586 -11.22 7.07 -6.36
C SER A 586 -10.13 6.00 -6.31
N GLU A 587 -10.16 5.11 -5.32
CA GLU A 587 -9.22 3.99 -5.18
C GLU A 587 -9.30 3.04 -6.39
N ALA A 588 -10.51 2.73 -6.86
CA ALA A 588 -10.73 1.91 -8.05
C ALA A 588 -10.17 2.56 -9.33
N MET A 589 -10.40 3.86 -9.52
CA MET A 589 -9.90 4.58 -10.69
C MET A 589 -8.38 4.71 -10.68
N GLU A 590 -7.78 5.01 -9.53
CA GLU A 590 -6.31 5.05 -9.39
C GLU A 590 -5.68 3.66 -9.59
N LYS A 591 -6.33 2.59 -9.13
CA LYS A 591 -5.91 1.22 -9.45
C LYS A 591 -5.90 0.99 -10.96
N LEU A 592 -7.00 1.25 -11.67
CA LEU A 592 -7.07 1.07 -13.12
C LEU A 592 -6.06 1.96 -13.85
N LYS A 593 -5.80 3.19 -13.38
CA LYS A 593 -4.80 4.11 -13.94
C LYS A 593 -3.38 3.58 -13.81
N LYS A 594 -3.02 3.06 -12.64
CA LYS A 594 -1.73 2.40 -12.42
C LYS A 594 -1.56 1.22 -13.38
N HIS A 595 -2.60 0.38 -13.47
CA HIS A 595 -2.61 -0.80 -14.32
C HIS A 595 -2.69 -0.48 -15.83
N LEU A 596 -3.22 0.68 -16.23
CA LEU A 596 -3.22 1.10 -17.63
C LEU A 596 -1.86 1.64 -18.08
N ASN A 597 -1.08 2.23 -17.15
CA ASN A 597 0.16 2.94 -17.45
C ASN A 597 1.44 2.10 -17.28
N TRP A 598 1.38 0.94 -16.64
CA TRP A 598 2.54 0.05 -16.50
C TRP A 598 2.60 -1.00 -17.60
N ASN A 599 3.77 -1.58 -17.81
CA ASN A 599 3.97 -2.69 -18.73
C ASN A 599 4.34 -3.95 -17.94
N TYR A 600 3.52 -4.99 -18.03
CA TYR A 600 3.71 -6.24 -17.29
C TYR A 600 5.10 -6.88 -17.55
N TYR A 601 5.65 -6.71 -18.77
CA TYR A 601 6.99 -7.17 -19.14
C TYR A 601 8.11 -6.50 -18.32
N ASP A 602 7.93 -5.24 -17.87
CA ASP A 602 8.97 -4.53 -17.15
C ASP A 602 9.21 -5.10 -15.74
N VAL A 603 8.28 -5.89 -15.20
CA VAL A 603 8.41 -6.57 -13.90
C VAL A 603 8.76 -8.04 -14.04
N PHE A 604 8.09 -8.77 -14.94
CA PHE A 604 8.20 -10.24 -15.01
C PHE A 604 9.02 -10.75 -16.20
N ARG A 605 9.43 -9.86 -17.12
CA ARG A 605 10.10 -10.19 -18.40
C ARG A 605 9.32 -11.13 -19.31
N GLU A 606 8.02 -11.29 -19.10
CA GLU A 606 7.14 -12.02 -20.00
C GLU A 606 6.96 -11.27 -21.32
N TRP A 607 7.79 -11.61 -22.30
CA TRP A 607 7.94 -10.88 -23.55
C TRP A 607 6.63 -10.68 -24.32
N HIS A 608 5.70 -11.65 -24.24
CA HIS A 608 4.43 -11.59 -24.96
C HIS A 608 3.48 -10.50 -24.43
N TYR A 609 3.67 -9.96 -23.22
CA TYR A 609 2.92 -8.79 -22.76
C TYR A 609 3.51 -7.45 -23.24
N LYS A 610 4.77 -7.44 -23.69
CA LYS A 610 5.56 -6.22 -23.93
C LYS A 610 4.92 -5.21 -24.89
N ASN A 611 4.24 -5.70 -25.93
CA ASN A 611 3.72 -4.88 -27.02
C ASN A 611 2.18 -4.93 -27.11
N ILE A 612 1.48 -5.44 -26.09
CA ILE A 612 0.02 -5.39 -26.09
C ILE A 612 -0.42 -3.94 -25.95
N GLU A 613 -1.38 -3.55 -26.77
CA GLU A 613 -1.97 -2.22 -26.74
C GLU A 613 -2.89 -2.09 -25.51
N PRO A 614 -2.60 -1.21 -24.52
CA PRO A 614 -3.41 -1.08 -23.33
C PRO A 614 -4.81 -0.52 -23.60
N ARG A 615 -5.82 -1.16 -23.00
CA ARG A 615 -7.23 -0.74 -22.97
C ARG A 615 -7.85 -1.06 -21.63
N ILE A 616 -8.87 -0.28 -21.27
CA ILE A 616 -9.85 -0.64 -20.24
C ILE A 616 -11.09 -1.17 -20.96
N PHE A 617 -11.69 -2.23 -20.46
CA PHE A 617 -12.98 -2.70 -20.98
C PHE A 617 -13.91 -3.07 -19.83
N ALA A 618 -15.21 -2.90 -20.08
CA ALA A 618 -16.27 -3.31 -19.18
C ALA A 618 -16.90 -4.60 -19.69
N GLU A 619 -17.02 -5.60 -18.83
CA GLU A 619 -17.68 -6.86 -19.16
C GLU A 619 -18.61 -7.34 -18.03
N GLU A 620 -19.37 -8.38 -18.34
CA GLU A 620 -20.28 -9.06 -17.43
C GLU A 620 -19.59 -9.53 -16.15
N LEU A 621 -20.23 -9.21 -15.02
CA LEU A 621 -19.83 -9.70 -13.71
C LEU A 621 -20.38 -11.12 -13.51
N LEU A 622 -19.47 -12.09 -13.45
CA LEU A 622 -19.79 -13.49 -13.20
C LEU A 622 -19.83 -13.77 -11.70
N LEU A 623 -21.02 -14.06 -11.16
CA LEU A 623 -21.23 -14.46 -9.76
C LEU A 623 -21.73 -15.91 -9.71
N ALA A 624 -21.27 -16.69 -8.74
CA ALA A 624 -21.85 -18.00 -8.42
C ALA A 624 -23.17 -17.85 -7.65
N GLU A 625 -23.92 -18.95 -7.47
CA GLU A 625 -25.22 -18.97 -6.78
C GLU A 625 -25.17 -18.38 -5.36
N ASN A 626 -24.04 -18.55 -4.67
CA ASN A 626 -23.78 -18.01 -3.34
C ASN A 626 -23.32 -16.54 -3.34
N LYS A 627 -23.37 -15.84 -4.49
CA LYS A 627 -22.86 -14.47 -4.71
C LYS A 627 -21.35 -14.29 -4.48
N LYS A 628 -20.58 -15.37 -4.31
CA LYS A 628 -19.11 -15.33 -4.34
C LYS A 628 -18.60 -15.38 -5.78
N PRO A 629 -17.39 -14.87 -6.07
CA PRO A 629 -16.77 -15.09 -7.38
C PRO A 629 -16.59 -16.58 -7.65
N ALA A 630 -16.88 -16.99 -8.89
CA ALA A 630 -16.91 -18.39 -9.29
C ALA A 630 -15.56 -19.10 -9.11
N ASP A 631 -15.63 -20.39 -8.76
CA ASP A 631 -14.48 -21.28 -8.75
C ASP A 631 -13.78 -21.28 -10.10
N THR A 632 -12.47 -21.49 -10.05
CA THR A 632 -11.63 -21.37 -11.23
C THR A 632 -10.93 -22.66 -11.52
N TYR A 633 -11.14 -23.14 -12.74
CA TYR A 633 -10.61 -24.40 -13.23
C TYR A 633 -9.58 -24.08 -14.30
N LYS A 634 -8.30 -24.31 -13.97
CA LYS A 634 -7.18 -24.02 -14.85
C LYS A 634 -6.65 -25.31 -15.43
N PHE A 635 -6.95 -25.56 -16.70
CA PHE A 635 -6.57 -26.77 -17.42
C PHE A 635 -5.16 -26.60 -18.01
N HIS A 636 -4.18 -27.25 -17.41
CA HIS A 636 -2.81 -27.32 -17.91
C HIS A 636 -2.70 -28.41 -18.98
N ILE A 637 -2.70 -28.00 -20.25
CA ILE A 637 -2.67 -28.93 -21.38
C ILE A 637 -1.23 -29.10 -21.89
N PHE A 638 -0.64 -30.26 -21.62
CA PHE A 638 0.71 -30.66 -22.05
C PHE A 638 0.69 -31.63 -23.24
N ASP A 639 -0.32 -32.51 -23.32
CA ASP A 639 -0.43 -33.52 -24.37
C ASP A 639 -1.90 -33.76 -24.75
N LYS A 640 -2.26 -33.35 -25.97
CA LYS A 640 -3.62 -33.51 -26.50
C LYS A 640 -3.94 -34.93 -26.95
N ARG A 641 -2.93 -35.78 -27.13
CA ARG A 641 -3.11 -37.17 -27.58
C ARG A 641 -3.25 -38.12 -26.40
N ASN A 642 -2.84 -37.68 -25.21
CA ASN A 642 -2.93 -38.47 -23.99
C ASN A 642 -3.48 -37.61 -22.84
N MET A 643 -4.75 -37.80 -22.54
CA MET A 643 -5.47 -37.05 -21.49
C MET A 643 -4.84 -37.19 -20.10
N LEU A 644 -4.18 -38.33 -19.82
CA LEU A 644 -3.55 -38.61 -18.54
C LEU A 644 -2.31 -37.74 -18.26
N ASN A 645 -1.80 -37.04 -19.28
CA ASN A 645 -0.66 -36.14 -19.15
C ASN A 645 -1.08 -34.68 -18.86
N ASN A 646 -2.39 -34.42 -18.71
CA ASN A 646 -2.92 -33.08 -18.45
C ASN A 646 -3.47 -32.98 -17.02
N TYR A 647 -3.42 -31.78 -16.46
CA TYR A 647 -3.77 -31.54 -15.06
C TYR A 647 -4.70 -30.35 -14.92
N ILE A 648 -5.56 -30.39 -13.91
CA ILE A 648 -6.57 -29.37 -13.64
C ILE A 648 -6.28 -28.76 -12.28
N GLN A 649 -5.83 -27.52 -12.27
CA GLN A 649 -5.71 -26.75 -11.03
C GLN A 649 -7.07 -26.14 -10.70
N VAL A 650 -7.59 -26.45 -9.52
CA VAL A 650 -8.86 -25.92 -9.00
C VAL A 650 -8.54 -24.95 -7.87
N THR A 651 -9.10 -23.74 -7.94
CA THR A 651 -9.05 -22.76 -6.85
C THR A 651 -10.46 -22.43 -6.39
N THR A 652 -10.75 -22.69 -5.12
CA THR A 652 -12.03 -22.42 -4.44
C THR A 652 -11.88 -21.37 -3.34
N ASP A 653 -13.01 -20.77 -2.94
CA ASP A 653 -13.17 -19.90 -1.76
C ASP A 653 -12.08 -18.82 -1.59
N ARG A 654 -11.87 -18.02 -2.64
CA ARG A 654 -10.80 -16.99 -2.74
C ARG A 654 -10.72 -15.94 -1.62
N PHE A 655 -11.71 -15.87 -0.72
CA PHE A 655 -11.85 -14.82 0.29
C PHE A 655 -12.09 -15.32 1.71
N ASP A 656 -12.43 -16.61 1.91
CA ASP A 656 -12.76 -17.17 3.23
C ASP A 656 -11.84 -18.35 3.57
N ASP A 657 -11.99 -19.50 2.88
CA ASP A 657 -11.23 -20.74 3.10
C ASP A 657 -10.47 -21.15 1.82
N TYR A 658 -9.48 -20.33 1.44
CA TYR A 658 -8.77 -20.44 0.16
C TYR A 658 -8.09 -21.80 0.01
N GLN A 659 -8.48 -22.53 -1.03
CA GLN A 659 -7.88 -23.81 -1.38
C GLN A 659 -7.42 -23.82 -2.83
N ARG A 660 -6.23 -24.37 -3.07
CA ARG A 660 -5.69 -24.61 -4.42
C ARG A 660 -5.22 -26.05 -4.50
N VAL A 661 -5.79 -26.82 -5.41
CA VAL A 661 -5.50 -28.25 -5.59
C VAL A 661 -5.32 -28.60 -7.05
N ILE A 662 -4.68 -29.72 -7.34
CA ILE A 662 -4.48 -30.20 -8.70
C ILE A 662 -5.08 -31.60 -8.83
N TYR A 663 -5.83 -31.81 -9.90
CA TYR A 663 -6.42 -33.10 -10.27
C TYR A 663 -5.85 -33.59 -11.61
N ASP A 664 -5.86 -34.91 -11.80
CA ASP A 664 -5.67 -35.53 -13.11
C ASP A 664 -7.00 -35.60 -13.90
N TYR A 665 -6.96 -36.16 -15.12
CA TYR A 665 -8.16 -36.33 -15.96
C TYR A 665 -9.25 -37.20 -15.33
N ASN A 666 -8.88 -38.18 -14.49
CA ASN A 666 -9.81 -39.06 -13.80
C ASN A 666 -10.35 -38.43 -12.51
N TRP A 667 -10.06 -37.15 -12.27
CA TRP A 667 -10.43 -36.42 -11.07
C TRP A 667 -9.80 -37.00 -9.79
N LYS A 668 -8.60 -37.59 -9.90
CA LYS A 668 -7.80 -37.98 -8.74
C LYS A 668 -6.81 -36.89 -8.40
N LEU A 669 -6.60 -36.65 -7.10
CA LEU A 669 -5.63 -35.67 -6.63
C LEU A 669 -4.25 -35.97 -7.23
N ALA A 670 -3.68 -34.96 -7.88
CA ALA A 670 -2.34 -35.04 -8.42
C ALA A 670 -1.34 -35.08 -7.25
N PRO A 671 -0.27 -35.86 -7.36
CA PRO A 671 0.76 -36.00 -6.32
C PRO A 671 1.73 -34.79 -6.27
N PHE A 672 1.26 -33.60 -6.67
CA PHE A 672 1.99 -32.34 -6.61
C PHE A 672 1.05 -31.14 -6.56
N ASN A 673 1.58 -30.00 -6.11
CA ASN A 673 0.91 -28.71 -6.17
C ASN A 673 1.89 -27.58 -6.57
N PHE A 674 1.38 -26.42 -6.95
CA PHE A 674 2.19 -25.21 -7.15
C PHE A 674 2.23 -24.40 -5.85
N MET A 675 3.42 -24.13 -5.31
CA MET A 675 3.74 -23.36 -4.09
C MET A 675 3.25 -23.93 -2.75
N TYR A 676 2.13 -24.66 -2.72
CA TYR A 676 1.48 -25.13 -1.49
C TYR A 676 1.79 -26.60 -1.19
N GLU A 677 1.84 -26.96 0.09
CA GLU A 677 1.93 -28.36 0.52
C GLU A 677 0.58 -29.08 0.33
N LEU A 678 0.61 -30.42 0.27
CA LEU A 678 -0.58 -31.25 0.07
C LEU A 678 -1.28 -31.63 1.39
N GLU A 679 -0.80 -31.13 2.52
CA GLU A 679 -1.35 -31.43 3.83
C GLU A 679 -2.69 -30.71 4.05
N ASN A 680 -3.69 -31.42 4.60
CA ASN A 680 -5.01 -30.89 4.97
C ASN A 680 -5.86 -30.32 3.81
N VAL A 681 -5.72 -30.90 2.63
CA VAL A 681 -6.48 -30.52 1.44
C VAL A 681 -7.83 -31.25 1.40
N ASN A 682 -8.95 -30.51 1.39
CA ASN A 682 -10.29 -31.08 1.23
C ASN A 682 -10.53 -31.56 -0.22
N GLU A 683 -11.23 -32.68 -0.40
CA GLU A 683 -11.56 -33.16 -1.74
C GLU A 683 -12.70 -32.32 -2.34
N ILE A 684 -12.48 -31.79 -3.55
CA ILE A 684 -13.46 -31.00 -4.31
C ILE A 684 -14.22 -31.93 -5.26
N ALA A 685 -15.54 -31.83 -5.26
CA ALA A 685 -16.39 -32.59 -6.16
C ALA A 685 -16.10 -32.30 -7.64
N LYS A 686 -16.16 -33.33 -8.47
CA LYS A 686 -16.00 -33.19 -9.93
C LYS A 686 -17.11 -32.30 -10.50
N PRO A 687 -16.79 -31.24 -11.26
CA PRO A 687 -17.80 -30.37 -11.82
C PRO A 687 -18.64 -31.12 -12.86
N GLU A 688 -19.95 -30.87 -12.85
CA GLU A 688 -20.92 -31.52 -13.75
C GLU A 688 -20.54 -31.37 -15.24
N LEU A 689 -19.97 -30.22 -15.61
CA LEU A 689 -19.60 -29.92 -16.99
C LEU A 689 -18.12 -30.22 -17.31
N PHE A 690 -17.46 -31.05 -16.50
CA PHE A 690 -16.03 -31.36 -16.66
C PHE A 690 -15.66 -31.81 -18.08
N ASP A 691 -16.42 -32.71 -18.68
CA ASP A 691 -16.10 -33.25 -20.01
C ASP A 691 -16.21 -32.17 -21.09
N LEU A 692 -17.19 -31.28 -20.97
CA LEU A 692 -17.33 -30.12 -21.87
C LEU A 692 -16.21 -29.09 -21.65
N MET A 693 -15.84 -28.82 -20.39
CA MET A 693 -14.68 -27.97 -20.08
C MET A 693 -13.41 -28.52 -20.70
N MET A 694 -13.21 -29.84 -20.59
CA MET A 694 -12.05 -30.50 -21.15
C MET A 694 -12.04 -30.45 -22.69
N ASP A 695 -13.17 -30.70 -23.35
CA ASP A 695 -13.31 -30.52 -24.81
C ASP A 695 -12.98 -29.09 -25.25
N ILE A 696 -13.49 -28.09 -24.54
CA ILE A 696 -13.18 -26.67 -24.77
C ILE A 696 -11.67 -26.42 -24.62
N SER A 697 -11.06 -26.89 -23.54
CA SER A 697 -9.63 -26.72 -23.29
C SER A 697 -8.77 -27.41 -24.35
N LEU A 698 -9.18 -28.58 -24.86
CA LEU A 698 -8.49 -29.28 -25.94
C LEU A 698 -8.60 -28.53 -27.27
N LYS A 699 -9.79 -28.04 -27.62
CA LYS A 699 -10.00 -27.24 -28.85
C LYS A 699 -9.19 -25.96 -28.84
N LEU A 700 -9.21 -25.21 -27.74
CA LEU A 700 -8.46 -23.96 -27.62
C LEU A 700 -6.95 -24.19 -27.58
N SER A 701 -6.50 -25.33 -27.02
CA SER A 701 -5.08 -25.66 -26.91
C SER A 701 -4.50 -26.34 -28.16
N TYR A 702 -5.31 -26.74 -29.13
CA TYR A 702 -4.91 -27.54 -30.29
C TYR A 702 -3.62 -27.09 -30.99
N PRO A 703 -3.40 -25.79 -31.28
CA PRO A 703 -2.20 -25.33 -31.98
C PRO A 703 -0.93 -25.30 -31.14
N PHE A 704 -1.04 -25.35 -29.81
CA PHE A 704 0.06 -25.04 -28.89
C PHE A 704 0.71 -26.30 -28.34
N ASP A 705 1.99 -26.28 -28.02
CA ASP A 705 2.65 -27.39 -27.34
C ASP A 705 2.39 -27.42 -25.82
N TYR A 706 2.09 -26.26 -25.23
CA TYR A 706 1.56 -26.12 -23.87
C TYR A 706 0.74 -24.84 -23.75
N VAL A 707 -0.42 -24.91 -23.10
CA VAL A 707 -1.20 -23.75 -22.68
C VAL A 707 -2.03 -24.11 -21.44
N ARG A 708 -2.18 -23.15 -20.54
CA ARG A 708 -3.15 -23.21 -19.45
C ARG A 708 -4.42 -22.48 -19.88
N VAL A 709 -5.55 -23.18 -19.85
CA VAL A 709 -6.87 -22.62 -20.19
C VAL A 709 -7.62 -22.39 -18.90
N ASP A 710 -7.92 -21.13 -18.59
CA ASP A 710 -8.59 -20.74 -17.35
C ASP A 710 -10.09 -20.59 -17.62
N LEU A 711 -10.89 -21.40 -16.92
CA LEU A 711 -12.34 -21.46 -17.04
C LEU A 711 -13.03 -21.11 -15.72
N TYR A 712 -14.22 -20.53 -15.82
CA TYR A 712 -15.16 -20.28 -14.74
C TYR A 712 -16.46 -21.07 -14.98
N GLN A 713 -17.13 -21.51 -13.92
CA GLN A 713 -18.42 -22.22 -14.01
C GLN A 713 -19.52 -21.65 -13.09
N PRO A 714 -19.92 -20.38 -13.22
CA PRO A 714 -21.12 -19.89 -12.55
C PRO A 714 -22.39 -20.54 -13.13
N ASN A 715 -23.37 -20.90 -12.27
CA ASN A 715 -24.74 -21.27 -12.64
C ASN A 715 -24.86 -22.28 -13.81
N LYS A 716 -24.02 -23.33 -13.80
CA LYS A 716 -23.95 -24.36 -14.86
C LYS A 716 -23.67 -23.81 -16.27
N GLN A 717 -22.95 -22.70 -16.39
CA GLN A 717 -22.47 -22.15 -17.66
C GLN A 717 -20.95 -22.00 -17.60
N ILE A 718 -20.27 -22.33 -18.70
CA ILE A 718 -18.80 -22.22 -18.80
C ILE A 718 -18.43 -20.88 -19.41
N TYR A 719 -17.49 -20.18 -18.78
CA TYR A 719 -16.88 -18.97 -19.31
C TYR A 719 -15.36 -19.08 -19.38
N ILE A 720 -14.78 -18.60 -20.47
CA ILE A 720 -13.33 -18.59 -20.68
C ILE A 720 -12.78 -17.27 -20.12
N GLY A 721 -11.83 -17.38 -19.20
CA GLY A 721 -11.17 -16.25 -18.57
C GLY A 721 -9.92 -15.81 -19.31
N GLU A 722 -8.94 -16.71 -19.43
CA GLU A 722 -7.65 -16.42 -20.04
C GLU A 722 -6.99 -17.66 -20.65
N LEU A 723 -6.08 -17.41 -21.60
CA LEU A 723 -5.11 -18.39 -22.08
C LEU A 723 -3.73 -17.96 -21.60
N THR A 724 -3.08 -18.80 -20.81
CA THR A 724 -1.78 -18.50 -20.21
C THR A 724 -0.70 -19.42 -20.75
N PHE A 725 0.34 -18.83 -21.34
CA PHE A 725 1.44 -19.56 -21.97
C PHE A 725 2.68 -19.66 -21.08
N THR A 726 2.70 -18.94 -19.96
CA THR A 726 3.85 -18.77 -19.07
C THR A 726 3.36 -18.77 -17.62
N HIS A 727 2.91 -19.94 -17.17
CA HIS A 727 2.33 -20.08 -15.84
C HIS A 727 3.23 -19.50 -14.73
N GLY A 728 2.66 -18.70 -13.83
CA GLY A 728 3.36 -18.13 -12.68
C GLY A 728 4.56 -17.24 -13.04
N ALA A 729 4.67 -16.75 -14.28
CA ALA A 729 5.87 -16.11 -14.80
C ALA A 729 7.14 -16.93 -14.54
N ALA A 730 7.02 -18.27 -14.64
CA ALA A 730 8.06 -19.26 -14.33
C ALA A 730 8.66 -19.13 -12.91
N GLY A 731 7.88 -18.64 -11.93
CA GLY A 731 8.33 -18.42 -10.56
C GLY A 731 7.63 -19.29 -9.51
N GLU A 732 6.70 -20.16 -9.89
CA GLU A 732 6.00 -21.03 -8.93
C GLU A 732 6.74 -22.36 -8.76
N LYS A 733 7.13 -22.69 -7.52
CA LYS A 733 7.76 -23.97 -7.17
C LYS A 733 6.73 -25.09 -7.23
N LEU A 734 7.14 -26.26 -7.71
CA LEU A 734 6.34 -27.47 -7.55
C LEU A 734 6.66 -28.15 -6.24
N VAL A 735 5.63 -28.57 -5.51
CA VAL A 735 5.76 -29.30 -4.25
C VAL A 735 5.21 -30.71 -4.46
N PRO A 736 6.02 -31.79 -4.32
CA PRO A 736 7.47 -31.77 -4.10
C PRO A 736 8.27 -31.42 -5.37
N ASN A 737 9.46 -30.82 -5.20
CA ASN A 737 10.32 -30.26 -6.26
C ASN A 737 10.58 -31.20 -7.45
N LYS A 738 10.60 -32.53 -7.23
CA LYS A 738 10.79 -33.53 -8.29
C LYS A 738 9.78 -33.43 -9.43
N TRP A 739 8.60 -32.87 -9.18
CA TRP A 739 7.56 -32.72 -10.20
C TRP A 739 7.84 -31.65 -11.24
N ASP A 740 8.71 -30.68 -10.95
CA ASP A 740 9.13 -29.70 -11.95
C ASP A 740 9.84 -30.38 -13.13
N LYS A 741 10.70 -31.35 -12.84
CA LYS A 741 11.34 -32.18 -13.87
C LYS A 741 10.32 -33.05 -14.61
N LYS A 742 9.38 -33.69 -13.90
CA LYS A 742 8.37 -34.58 -14.49
C LYS A 742 7.43 -33.85 -15.45
N LEU A 743 6.89 -32.69 -15.06
CA LEU A 743 6.08 -31.86 -15.95
C LEU A 743 6.93 -31.35 -17.12
N GLY A 744 8.20 -31.04 -16.86
CA GLY A 744 9.19 -30.77 -17.89
C GLY A 744 9.24 -31.89 -18.93
N ASP A 745 9.36 -33.15 -18.54
CA ASP A 745 9.43 -34.30 -19.46
C ASP A 745 8.15 -34.53 -20.26
N LEU A 746 6.98 -34.22 -19.69
CA LEU A 746 5.70 -34.28 -20.41
C LEU A 746 5.60 -33.25 -21.53
N TRP A 747 6.12 -32.03 -21.29
CA TRP A 747 6.04 -30.96 -22.26
C TRP A 747 7.03 -31.15 -23.42
N LYS A 748 6.51 -31.61 -24.57
CA LYS A 748 7.25 -31.68 -25.83
C LYS A 748 7.38 -30.30 -26.47
N LEU A 749 8.32 -29.52 -25.98
CA LEU A 749 8.59 -28.14 -26.37
C LEU A 749 8.76 -28.01 -27.89
N LYS A 750 7.90 -27.20 -28.52
CA LYS A 750 7.95 -26.82 -29.92
C LYS A 750 7.76 -25.32 -30.00
N ARG A 751 8.64 -24.64 -30.73
CA ARG A 751 8.39 -23.23 -31.03
C ARG A 751 7.21 -23.14 -31.98
N LEU A 752 6.32 -22.17 -31.77
CA LEU A 752 5.28 -21.83 -32.76
C LEU A 752 5.85 -21.27 -34.07
N SER A 753 7.18 -21.08 -34.11
CA SER A 753 8.02 -20.53 -35.19
C SER A 753 7.95 -19.01 -35.32
N ASP A 754 9.14 -18.43 -35.57
CA ASP A 754 9.36 -17.00 -35.75
C ASP A 754 8.39 -16.47 -36.81
N ALA A 755 7.73 -15.34 -36.55
CA ALA A 755 6.97 -14.63 -37.59
C ALA A 755 7.84 -14.18 -38.80
N THR A 756 9.11 -14.58 -38.86
CA THR A 756 10.10 -14.23 -39.88
C THR A 756 10.95 -15.41 -40.40
N LYS A 757 10.44 -16.64 -40.41
CA LYS A 757 10.78 -17.54 -41.51
C LYS A 757 9.57 -17.72 -42.42
#